data_AF-A0A9W7NHR6-F1
#
_entry.id   AF-A0A9W7NHR6-F1
#
_cell.length_a   1.000
_cell.length_b   1.000
_cell.length_c   1.000
_cell.angle_alpha   90.00
_cell.angle_beta   90.00
_cell.angle_gamma   90.00
#
_symmetry.space_group_name_H-M   'P 1'
#
loop_
_entity.id
_entity.type
_entity.pdbx_description
1 polymer ?
#
loop_
_entity_poly.entity_id
_entity_poly.type
_entity_poly.pdbx_seq_one_letter_code
_entity_poly.pdbx_strand_id
1 'polypeptide(L)'
;MPSRTRRKLIVVAPEIPPLTPVKGSLDAVAAAATQVLNLPVAAASQRDSLRGWTAAAVHPLQPFQTAWLGMVRGAAFGIGAPEERMAVEASAMDRLFVMGDGTPSLLGVPPGSVYEGERFPLPDDRLDGARLLLKQALRAVGEAKESQSIEDDAISRPLRGARDILLPLTEALAGPAEAGGTAPFAEERRQLLGLDQEMAAAKTLEKSKALDKGKAIAAGIARIANTLDEAAQAAAGVHLSYAAETAYRLRLAIRFKVRYDARLPADRLAAADRALTRLLNGGYPQLADWLRGRMRTLAQRMAEIDPSGHSLFVVMEEGTKGAGGWTAQLLIDPGLPAPAWFALFQRLHNALLMALFPLKLELYGLLHRLNGAAPAVSPADEWAEMRVSGGMESGTDRDAAEYGRNVCAAVLVDVAIPRHGTPALRQQWRRFTGDVRIENGLPRPGPAYRITSALWAVNTLCRSTTRPQDAAPALIQRLYDLLAKQDQATTDGISAIRARIREDVAPLSLKAIDGLGDATVRRLLVVILEQVCQGYGFATDTALAAAFDGWFAAKVPGYADRTALPAAVFDAIEAASQRGDWSDGATAIANAVGFGLWVSATMESHLKERASFLRTCSGDTKKLLRHLTARPSPAEALSDPPVQPVIDGPWAAALHLDHCWPEKGYGASAAPVALLLQDGKGGRQPNEILTAAATLIEDWLIGHPGGFALDRGDRGLTIAWNAEADLAPFRYRPTVATVSTTPAAQGAPYPSLVDGLPVTALSETIRSLSESVAQTDDCAVHSRLTATLNALIDAGLRDDAPEAAAPWVEALREGRCRHLMLSSAELAQGAAAEYPRSYYPDLSARITLGANPLEVAQRLSRLTKEVTGRTLDLLVVNQGSGGIDCLSPGPWTVEAMALCIVEPLKQSGLHARTIVLDYPMSAAAIPAFQPLCAPDGRIAGTLYGIGVPIMDRALWEAVRTALSDGDVTDLDRLIGERIGALTAGLTGRIHLNDFLTASDAMIHAHLAEHPDGRAAVSLLRCLKPIGDTLGDPDAPLDRIEAMVRTLRGDPVSRPLPWSDFADADKAVLESFPMEAGSMTADSLGQLRDRLRSRVTAVLTDPAWKIGLDPAALEALPLFGSADSLWGRIGSRWANLLAHDPGLSRFPSSVALYDAQTGQIRLDAAFDAFGGKLEETLRRVAPGADREAAECVADLRYGQDSIPLQSIESFWQ
;
A
#
# COMPACT_ATOMS: atom_id res chain seq x y z
N MET A 1 40.73 -44.21 -53.37
CA MET A 1 39.45 -43.48 -53.21
C MET A 1 38.51 -44.30 -52.34
N PRO A 2 38.26 -43.90 -51.08
CA PRO A 2 37.18 -44.46 -50.28
C PRO A 2 36.11 -43.41 -49.90
N SER A 3 34.93 -43.95 -49.64
CA SER A 3 33.63 -43.33 -49.37
C SER A 3 33.62 -42.04 -48.55
N ARG A 4 32.96 -41.00 -49.09
CA ARG A 4 32.48 -39.85 -48.31
C ARG A 4 31.46 -40.32 -47.28
N THR A 5 31.82 -40.08 -46.03
CA THR A 5 31.11 -40.32 -44.79
C THR A 5 29.69 -39.73 -44.80
N ARG A 6 28.73 -40.55 -44.37
CA ARG A 6 27.36 -40.17 -43.98
C ARG A 6 27.41 -38.92 -43.07
N ARG A 7 26.85 -37.79 -43.53
CA ARG A 7 26.49 -36.67 -42.64
C ARG A 7 25.35 -37.14 -41.74
N LYS A 8 25.68 -37.50 -40.51
CA LYS A 8 24.74 -37.94 -39.47
C LYS A 8 23.93 -36.73 -38.96
N LEU A 9 22.61 -36.95 -38.88
CA LEU A 9 21.65 -36.59 -37.81
C LEU A 9 21.93 -35.32 -36.97
N ILE A 10 20.88 -34.54 -36.63
CA ILE A 10 20.62 -34.15 -35.22
C ILE A 10 20.80 -35.41 -34.39
N VAL A 11 22.03 -35.63 -33.90
CA VAL A 11 22.32 -36.78 -33.07
C VAL A 11 21.48 -36.57 -31.83
N VAL A 12 20.61 -37.52 -31.54
CA VAL A 12 20.26 -37.86 -30.16
C VAL A 12 21.59 -38.27 -29.53
N ALA A 13 22.38 -37.28 -29.11
CA ALA A 13 23.59 -37.52 -28.34
C ALA A 13 23.11 -37.75 -26.90
N PRO A 14 23.46 -38.86 -26.25
CA PRO A 14 22.95 -39.21 -24.93
C PRO A 14 23.58 -38.39 -23.79
N GLU A 15 24.41 -37.39 -24.08
CA GLU A 15 25.10 -36.61 -23.05
C GLU A 15 24.84 -35.13 -23.25
N ILE A 16 24.08 -34.58 -22.30
CA ILE A 16 24.05 -33.15 -21.96
C ILE A 16 25.52 -32.69 -21.90
N PRO A 17 25.96 -31.59 -22.56
CA PRO A 17 27.25 -31.02 -22.25
C PRO A 17 27.24 -30.74 -20.74
N PRO A 18 28.07 -31.43 -19.95
CA PRO A 18 27.86 -31.43 -18.52
C PRO A 18 28.03 -29.99 -18.01
N LEU A 19 27.17 -29.56 -17.09
CA LEU A 19 27.28 -28.31 -16.31
C LEU A 19 28.60 -28.22 -15.50
N THR A 20 29.50 -29.20 -15.63
CA THR A 20 30.78 -29.33 -14.93
C THR A 20 31.68 -28.10 -15.02
N PRO A 21 31.76 -27.33 -16.12
CA PRO A 21 32.70 -26.20 -16.19
C PRO A 21 32.33 -25.03 -15.25
N VAL A 22 31.05 -24.61 -15.23
CA VAL A 22 30.60 -23.52 -14.34
C VAL A 22 30.57 -24.01 -12.89
N LYS A 23 30.15 -25.26 -12.67
CA LYS A 23 30.23 -25.90 -11.36
C LYS A 23 31.67 -25.93 -10.83
N GLY A 24 32.65 -26.23 -11.68
CA GLY A 24 34.07 -26.20 -11.33
C GLY A 24 34.55 -24.82 -10.89
N SER A 25 34.13 -23.75 -11.57
CA SER A 25 34.43 -22.37 -11.16
C SER A 25 33.77 -22.00 -9.82
N LEU A 26 32.49 -22.36 -9.62
CA LEU A 26 31.79 -22.11 -8.34
C LEU A 26 32.39 -22.91 -7.18
N ASP A 27 32.80 -24.16 -7.43
CA ASP A 27 33.47 -25.02 -6.45
C ASP A 27 34.87 -24.46 -6.10
N ALA A 28 35.60 -23.89 -7.07
CA ALA A 28 36.88 -23.21 -6.82
C ALA A 28 36.71 -21.97 -5.93
N VAL A 29 35.67 -21.17 -6.17
CA VAL A 29 35.33 -20.01 -5.32
C VAL A 29 34.91 -20.46 -3.92
N ALA A 30 34.09 -21.51 -3.81
CA ALA A 30 33.67 -22.07 -2.53
C ALA A 30 34.87 -22.66 -1.74
N ALA A 31 35.82 -23.30 -2.42
CA ALA A 31 37.05 -23.81 -1.82
C ALA A 31 37.94 -22.67 -1.31
N ALA A 32 38.14 -21.61 -2.11
CA ALA A 32 38.86 -20.42 -1.66
C ALA A 32 38.17 -19.80 -0.44
N ALA A 33 36.85 -19.56 -0.50
CA ALA A 33 36.08 -19.02 0.61
C ALA A 33 36.14 -19.90 1.87
N THR A 34 36.19 -21.22 1.71
CA THR A 34 36.36 -22.15 2.84
C THR A 34 37.68 -21.95 3.54
N GLN A 35 38.77 -21.75 2.79
CA GLN A 35 40.08 -21.46 3.36
C GLN A 35 40.08 -20.15 4.13
N VAL A 36 39.42 -19.13 3.58
CA VAL A 36 39.49 -17.80 4.19
C VAL A 36 38.51 -17.59 5.35
N LEU A 37 37.31 -18.17 5.28
CA LEU A 37 36.30 -18.10 6.35
C LEU A 37 36.51 -19.14 7.46
N ASN A 38 37.37 -20.14 7.22
CA ASN A 38 37.52 -21.33 8.06
C ASN A 38 36.17 -22.04 8.36
N LEU A 39 35.27 -22.04 7.37
CA LEU A 39 33.96 -22.67 7.40
C LEU A 39 33.72 -23.36 6.06
N PRO A 40 33.21 -24.60 6.02
CA PRO A 40 32.97 -25.31 4.76
C PRO A 40 31.87 -24.60 3.95
N VAL A 41 32.19 -24.10 2.77
CA VAL A 41 31.27 -23.44 1.84
C VAL A 41 31.02 -24.32 0.62
N ALA A 42 29.80 -24.30 0.09
CA ALA A 42 29.43 -24.96 -1.17
C ALA A 42 28.48 -24.07 -1.99
N ALA A 43 28.44 -24.26 -3.31
CA ALA A 43 27.45 -23.58 -4.16
C ALA A 43 26.01 -23.98 -3.78
N ALA A 44 25.07 -23.04 -3.88
CA ALA A 44 23.64 -23.27 -3.66
C ALA A 44 22.85 -23.14 -4.98
N SER A 45 21.51 -23.25 -4.92
CA SER A 45 20.64 -23.00 -6.07
C SER A 45 20.67 -21.52 -6.48
N GLN A 46 20.86 -21.24 -7.77
CA GLN A 46 20.96 -19.89 -8.34
C GLN A 46 19.63 -19.39 -8.95
N ARG A 47 18.49 -19.99 -8.58
CA ARG A 47 17.19 -19.55 -9.10
C ARG A 47 16.94 -18.07 -8.80
N ASP A 48 16.33 -17.40 -9.76
CA ASP A 48 15.83 -16.05 -9.59
C ASP A 48 14.78 -16.03 -8.49
N SER A 49 14.72 -14.92 -7.76
CA SER A 49 13.72 -14.78 -6.72
C SER A 49 13.28 -13.35 -6.57
N LEU A 50 11.98 -13.16 -6.66
CA LEU A 50 11.28 -12.02 -6.12
C LEU A 50 10.88 -12.32 -4.67
N ARG A 51 11.15 -11.40 -3.74
CA ARG A 51 10.64 -11.49 -2.36
C ARG A 51 9.88 -10.22 -1.97
N GLY A 52 8.69 -10.37 -1.41
CA GLY A 52 7.87 -9.25 -0.93
C GLY A 52 6.43 -9.63 -0.61
N TRP A 53 5.73 -8.72 0.06
CA TRP A 53 4.39 -8.92 0.61
C TRP A 53 3.30 -9.04 -0.45
N THR A 54 2.39 -9.98 -0.21
CA THR A 54 1.04 -10.03 -0.73
C THR A 54 0.08 -9.40 0.29
N ALA A 55 -0.55 -8.27 -0.08
CA ALA A 55 -1.32 -7.31 0.73
C ALA A 55 -0.49 -6.34 1.61
N ALA A 56 -0.83 -5.06 1.46
CA ALA A 56 -0.21 -3.88 2.09
C ALA A 56 1.30 -3.66 1.81
N ALA A 57 1.74 -3.82 0.56
CA ALA A 57 2.97 -3.17 0.11
C ALA A 57 2.67 -1.68 -0.12
N VAL A 58 2.76 -0.92 0.97
CA VAL A 58 3.20 0.46 0.97
C VAL A 58 3.75 0.90 -0.40
N HIS A 59 2.90 1.62 -1.12
CA HIS A 59 3.25 2.42 -2.27
C HIS A 59 4.47 3.29 -1.90
N PRO A 60 5.39 3.63 -2.82
CA PRO A 60 6.61 4.34 -2.43
C PRO A 60 6.31 5.63 -1.63
N LEU A 61 5.12 6.22 -1.80
CA LEU A 61 4.53 7.28 -0.98
C LEU A 61 3.90 6.86 0.38
N GLN A 62 4.48 5.93 1.15
CA GLN A 62 3.91 5.58 2.49
C GLN A 62 3.52 6.78 3.36
N PRO A 63 4.28 7.90 3.36
CA PRO A 63 3.94 9.02 4.23
C PRO A 63 2.63 9.74 3.86
N PHE A 64 2.04 9.48 2.67
CA PHE A 64 0.87 10.22 2.15
C PHE A 64 -0.16 9.30 1.46
N GLN A 65 -0.81 8.41 2.22
CA GLN A 65 -1.94 7.58 1.75
C GLN A 65 -3.03 8.36 0.96
N THR A 66 -3.16 9.68 1.19
CA THR A 66 -4.13 10.57 0.55
C THR A 66 -3.88 10.84 -0.95
N ALA A 67 -2.63 10.91 -1.41
CA ALA A 67 -2.32 11.24 -2.81
C ALA A 67 -2.59 10.08 -3.78
N TRP A 68 -2.45 8.83 -3.31
CA TRP A 68 -2.71 7.63 -4.11
C TRP A 68 -4.21 7.33 -4.24
N LEU A 69 -4.96 7.52 -3.16
CA LEU A 69 -6.42 7.58 -3.23
C LEU A 69 -6.84 8.68 -4.22
N GLY A 70 -6.14 9.82 -4.24
CA GLY A 70 -6.33 10.87 -5.25
C GLY A 70 -6.06 10.42 -6.70
N MET A 71 -5.01 9.64 -6.96
CA MET A 71 -4.70 9.13 -8.31
C MET A 71 -5.64 8.01 -8.77
N VAL A 72 -5.99 7.07 -7.90
CA VAL A 72 -6.95 5.99 -8.20
C VAL A 72 -8.36 6.56 -8.39
N ARG A 73 -8.78 7.49 -7.51
CA ARG A 73 -10.05 8.22 -7.67
C ARG A 73 -10.01 9.18 -8.85
N GLY A 74 -8.83 9.71 -9.19
CA GLY A 74 -8.59 10.57 -10.35
C GLY A 74 -8.68 9.83 -11.69
N ALA A 75 -8.21 8.58 -11.74
CA ALA A 75 -8.40 7.69 -12.89
C ALA A 75 -9.88 7.35 -13.13
N ALA A 76 -10.70 7.41 -12.08
CA ALA A 76 -12.15 7.27 -12.15
C ALA A 76 -12.91 8.61 -12.22
N PHE A 77 -12.20 9.74 -12.38
CA PHE A 77 -12.83 11.06 -12.43
C PHE A 77 -13.67 11.21 -13.70
N GLY A 78 -14.96 11.54 -13.54
CA GLY A 78 -15.93 11.64 -14.64
C GLY A 78 -16.70 10.35 -14.96
N ILE A 79 -16.42 9.23 -14.27
CA ILE A 79 -17.14 7.96 -14.45
C ILE A 79 -18.30 7.88 -13.45
N GLY A 80 -19.53 7.94 -13.95
CA GLY A 80 -20.76 7.96 -13.14
C GLY A 80 -21.23 6.59 -12.67
N ALA A 81 -20.86 5.51 -13.37
CA ALA A 81 -21.29 4.15 -13.06
C ALA A 81 -20.39 3.51 -11.98
N PRO A 82 -20.95 3.01 -10.86
CA PRO A 82 -20.19 2.45 -9.74
C PRO A 82 -19.31 1.25 -10.12
N GLU A 83 -19.80 0.38 -10.99
CA GLU A 83 -19.10 -0.84 -11.41
C GLU A 83 -17.95 -0.57 -12.37
N GLU A 84 -18.12 0.34 -13.34
CA GLU A 84 -17.03 0.80 -14.21
C GLU A 84 -15.98 1.55 -13.43
N ARG A 85 -16.41 2.37 -12.47
CA ARG A 85 -15.52 3.03 -11.53
C ARG A 85 -14.73 2.01 -10.72
N MET A 86 -15.38 1.00 -10.13
CA MET A 86 -14.70 -0.07 -9.40
C MET A 86 -13.78 -0.89 -10.30
N ALA A 87 -14.13 -1.14 -11.55
CA ALA A 87 -13.29 -1.85 -12.51
C ALA A 87 -12.08 -1.01 -12.98
N VAL A 88 -12.24 0.31 -13.14
CA VAL A 88 -11.16 1.24 -13.49
C VAL A 88 -10.26 1.50 -12.28
N GLU A 89 -10.83 1.66 -11.09
CA GLU A 89 -10.09 1.73 -9.83
C GLU A 89 -9.36 0.41 -9.60
N ALA A 90 -10.01 -0.76 -9.72
CA ALA A 90 -9.40 -2.08 -9.63
C ALA A 90 -8.35 -2.32 -10.72
N SER A 91 -8.54 -1.83 -11.95
CA SER A 91 -7.54 -1.94 -13.02
C SER A 91 -6.36 -0.99 -12.81
N ALA A 92 -6.59 0.20 -12.26
CA ALA A 92 -5.53 1.12 -11.83
C ALA A 92 -4.76 0.54 -10.63
N MET A 93 -5.47 -0.17 -9.74
CA MET A 93 -4.90 -0.96 -8.66
C MET A 93 -4.06 -2.13 -9.20
N ASP A 94 -4.59 -3.00 -10.03
CA ASP A 94 -3.89 -4.17 -10.59
C ASP A 94 -2.65 -3.80 -11.41
N ARG A 95 -2.64 -2.63 -12.06
CA ARG A 95 -1.44 -2.09 -12.74
C ARG A 95 -0.32 -1.69 -11.78
N LEU A 96 -0.65 -1.41 -10.52
CA LEU A 96 0.25 -0.93 -9.47
C LEU A 96 0.61 -2.03 -8.45
N PHE A 97 -0.05 -3.19 -8.46
CA PHE A 97 0.10 -4.26 -7.48
C PHE A 97 0.50 -5.60 -8.13
N VAL A 98 1.68 -6.12 -7.79
CA VAL A 98 2.12 -7.49 -8.16
C VAL A 98 2.35 -8.27 -6.87
N MET A 99 1.74 -9.46 -6.77
CA MET A 99 1.80 -10.35 -5.60
C MET A 99 2.41 -11.70 -5.99
N GLY A 100 3.45 -12.15 -5.26
CA GLY A 100 3.94 -13.54 -5.24
C GLY A 100 5.43 -13.72 -4.90
N ASP A 101 5.76 -14.77 -4.13
CA ASP A 101 7.07 -15.42 -4.23
C ASP A 101 7.16 -16.02 -5.63
N GLY A 102 8.10 -15.53 -6.45
CA GLY A 102 8.11 -15.89 -7.86
C GLY A 102 9.36 -15.42 -8.60
N THR A 103 9.29 -15.44 -9.92
CA THR A 103 10.34 -14.90 -10.80
C THR A 103 10.14 -13.39 -11.00
N PRO A 104 11.21 -12.58 -11.05
CA PRO A 104 11.10 -11.16 -11.36
C PRO A 104 10.40 -10.91 -12.72
N SER A 105 9.45 -9.99 -12.76
CA SER A 105 8.69 -9.62 -13.97
C SER A 105 8.71 -8.11 -14.22
N LEU A 106 8.40 -7.71 -15.47
CA LEU A 106 8.31 -6.30 -15.84
C LEU A 106 7.04 -5.66 -15.28
N LEU A 107 7.15 -4.44 -14.76
CA LEU A 107 6.03 -3.70 -14.19
C LEU A 107 5.13 -3.14 -15.31
N GLY A 108 3.82 -3.35 -15.17
CA GLY A 108 2.79 -2.86 -16.09
C GLY A 108 2.86 -3.44 -17.52
N VAL A 109 3.48 -4.61 -17.68
CA VAL A 109 3.61 -5.32 -18.96
C VAL A 109 2.84 -6.66 -18.85
N PRO A 110 1.70 -6.83 -19.54
CA PRO A 110 0.95 -8.08 -19.52
C PRO A 110 1.79 -9.27 -20.06
N PRO A 111 1.52 -10.52 -19.61
CA PRO A 111 2.19 -11.71 -20.13
C PRO A 111 2.10 -11.80 -21.66
N GLY A 112 3.25 -11.93 -22.32
CA GLY A 112 3.35 -12.07 -23.78
C GLY A 112 3.12 -10.78 -24.59
N SER A 113 3.02 -9.62 -23.93
CA SER A 113 2.95 -8.32 -24.60
C SER A 113 4.33 -7.83 -25.08
N VAL A 114 4.33 -7.01 -26.13
CA VAL A 114 5.57 -6.45 -26.71
C VAL A 114 6.04 -5.26 -25.87
N TYR A 115 7.32 -5.26 -25.48
CA TYR A 115 7.97 -4.19 -24.74
C TYR A 115 9.32 -3.84 -25.39
N GLU A 116 9.57 -2.55 -25.66
CA GLU A 116 10.74 -2.06 -26.42
C GLU A 116 11.00 -2.81 -27.74
N GLY A 117 9.93 -3.21 -28.44
CA GLY A 117 10.02 -3.95 -29.71
C GLY A 117 10.23 -5.46 -29.56
N GLU A 118 10.40 -5.98 -28.34
CA GLU A 118 10.56 -7.41 -28.06
C GLU A 118 9.27 -8.04 -27.53
N ARG A 119 8.86 -9.18 -28.09
CA ARG A 119 7.68 -9.94 -27.64
C ARG A 119 7.90 -10.72 -26.34
N PHE A 120 9.15 -11.11 -26.08
CA PHE A 120 9.57 -11.88 -24.91
C PHE A 120 10.85 -11.23 -24.35
N PRO A 121 10.74 -10.20 -23.52
CA PRO A 121 11.88 -9.41 -23.06
C PRO A 121 12.73 -10.14 -22.01
N LEU A 122 12.16 -11.10 -21.27
CA LEU A 122 12.88 -11.87 -20.25
C LEU A 122 13.30 -13.27 -20.76
N PRO A 123 14.41 -13.85 -20.25
CA PRO A 123 14.88 -15.16 -20.69
C PRO A 123 13.86 -16.30 -20.47
N ASP A 124 13.15 -16.29 -19.35
CA ASP A 124 12.15 -17.30 -19.03
C ASP A 124 10.95 -17.21 -20.00
N ASP A 125 10.48 -15.99 -20.29
CA ASP A 125 9.42 -15.74 -21.29
C ASP A 125 9.84 -16.24 -22.69
N ARG A 126 11.12 -16.06 -23.05
CA ARG A 126 11.70 -16.55 -24.31
C ARG A 126 11.69 -18.08 -24.34
N LEU A 127 12.14 -18.74 -23.27
CA LEU A 127 12.17 -20.20 -23.18
C LEU A 127 10.77 -20.80 -23.24
N ASP A 128 9.80 -20.21 -22.54
CA ASP A 128 8.40 -20.66 -22.56
C ASP A 128 7.72 -20.39 -23.91
N GLY A 129 8.01 -19.24 -24.53
CA GLY A 129 7.59 -18.94 -25.90
C GLY A 129 8.12 -19.97 -26.91
N ALA A 130 9.40 -20.34 -26.82
CA ALA A 130 10.00 -21.37 -27.65
C ALA A 130 9.35 -22.75 -27.41
N ARG A 131 9.11 -23.14 -26.15
CA ARG A 131 8.41 -24.39 -25.79
C ARG A 131 6.99 -24.43 -26.34
N LEU A 132 6.27 -23.32 -26.31
CA LEU A 132 4.92 -23.22 -26.86
C LEU A 132 4.92 -23.43 -28.38
N LEU A 133 5.83 -22.78 -29.10
CA LEU A 133 5.99 -22.97 -30.55
C LEU A 133 6.37 -24.40 -30.91
N LEU A 134 7.20 -25.06 -30.11
CA LEU A 134 7.55 -26.48 -30.30
C LEU A 134 6.35 -27.40 -30.06
N LYS A 135 5.51 -27.13 -29.04
CA LYS A 135 4.24 -27.85 -28.84
C LYS A 135 3.30 -27.68 -30.03
N GLN A 136 3.22 -26.48 -30.60
CA GLN A 136 2.42 -26.21 -31.81
C GLN A 136 2.95 -27.00 -33.01
N ALA A 137 4.27 -27.02 -33.25
CA ALA A 137 4.87 -27.82 -34.31
C ALA A 137 4.60 -29.32 -34.12
N LEU A 138 4.74 -29.85 -32.90
CA LEU A 138 4.49 -31.27 -32.60
C LEU A 138 3.02 -31.66 -32.79
N ARG A 139 2.09 -30.77 -32.41
CA ARG A 139 0.65 -30.98 -32.64
C ARG A 139 0.34 -31.02 -34.13
N ALA A 140 0.86 -30.06 -34.90
CA ALA A 140 0.71 -30.03 -36.36
C ALA A 140 1.30 -31.27 -37.03
N VAL A 141 2.45 -31.78 -36.55
CA VAL A 141 3.04 -33.03 -37.03
C VAL A 141 2.21 -34.26 -36.65
N GLY A 142 1.51 -34.25 -35.51
CA GLY A 142 0.65 -35.34 -35.06
C GLY A 142 -0.72 -35.38 -35.75
N GLU A 143 -1.26 -34.22 -36.12
CA GLU A 143 -2.53 -34.05 -36.84
C GLU A 143 -2.37 -34.16 -38.37
N ALA A 144 -1.13 -34.21 -38.86
CA ALA A 144 -0.82 -34.27 -40.27
C ALA A 144 -1.38 -35.54 -40.95
N LYS A 145 -2.24 -35.36 -41.97
CA LYS A 145 -2.70 -36.46 -42.83
C LYS A 145 -1.59 -36.88 -43.83
N GLU A 146 -1.67 -38.06 -44.45
CA GLU A 146 -0.68 -38.58 -45.43
C GLU A 146 -0.37 -37.63 -46.63
N SER A 147 -1.14 -36.56 -46.79
CA SER A 147 -0.97 -35.49 -47.78
C SER A 147 -0.11 -34.30 -47.34
N GLN A 148 0.22 -34.10 -46.06
CA GLN A 148 0.93 -32.92 -45.55
C GLN A 148 2.45 -33.10 -45.42
N SER A 149 3.22 -32.03 -45.68
CA SER A 149 4.70 -32.00 -45.72
C SER A 149 5.28 -31.19 -44.56
N ILE A 150 6.55 -31.41 -44.20
CA ILE A 150 7.29 -30.62 -43.20
C ILE A 150 7.36 -29.12 -43.54
N GLU A 151 7.22 -28.76 -44.81
CA GLU A 151 7.20 -27.36 -45.26
C GLU A 151 5.85 -26.68 -45.10
N ASP A 152 4.80 -27.42 -44.71
CA ASP A 152 3.53 -26.82 -44.34
C ASP A 152 3.81 -25.73 -43.29
N ASP A 153 3.30 -24.52 -43.53
CA ASP A 153 3.51 -23.36 -42.67
C ASP A 153 3.10 -23.66 -41.22
N ALA A 154 2.15 -24.59 -41.01
CA ALA A 154 1.75 -25.06 -39.69
C ALA A 154 2.88 -25.76 -38.91
N ILE A 155 3.89 -26.30 -39.59
CA ILE A 155 5.05 -27.00 -39.00
C ILE A 155 6.33 -26.16 -39.12
N SER A 156 6.56 -25.55 -40.29
CA SER A 156 7.81 -24.85 -40.59
C SER A 156 7.94 -23.50 -39.86
N ARG A 157 6.84 -22.75 -39.73
CA ARG A 157 6.82 -21.44 -39.08
C ARG A 157 7.07 -21.52 -37.57
N PRO A 158 6.44 -22.43 -36.80
CA PRO A 158 6.73 -22.53 -35.38
C PRO A 158 8.17 -23.01 -35.09
N LEU A 159 8.74 -23.91 -35.91
CA LEU A 159 10.13 -24.35 -35.75
C LEU A 159 11.14 -23.21 -35.98
N ARG A 160 10.94 -22.41 -37.03
CA ARG A 160 11.76 -21.20 -37.26
C ARG A 160 11.56 -20.16 -36.15
N GLY A 161 10.33 -19.97 -35.70
CA GLY A 161 10.05 -19.07 -34.57
C GLY A 161 10.75 -19.51 -33.28
N ALA A 162 10.80 -20.81 -32.98
CA ALA A 162 11.55 -21.32 -31.83
C ALA A 162 13.06 -21.09 -31.99
N ARG A 163 13.62 -21.29 -33.20
CA ARG A 163 15.03 -20.97 -33.49
C ARG A 163 15.32 -19.49 -33.27
N ASP A 164 14.48 -18.61 -33.78
CA ASP A 164 14.70 -17.16 -33.73
C ASP A 164 14.67 -16.63 -32.28
N ILE A 165 13.96 -17.33 -31.38
CA ILE A 165 13.96 -17.04 -29.94
C ILE A 165 15.20 -17.60 -29.23
N LEU A 166 15.62 -18.82 -29.56
CA LEU A 166 16.72 -19.52 -28.86
C LEU A 166 18.13 -19.08 -29.30
N LEU A 167 18.29 -18.62 -30.55
CA LEU A 167 19.60 -18.22 -31.07
C LEU A 167 20.20 -17.04 -30.29
N PRO A 168 19.49 -15.94 -30.02
CA PRO A 168 20.01 -14.85 -29.19
C PRO A 168 20.36 -15.27 -27.75
N LEU A 169 19.60 -16.19 -27.15
CA LEU A 169 19.91 -16.74 -25.82
C LEU A 169 21.22 -17.52 -25.83
N THR A 170 21.45 -18.31 -26.89
CA THR A 170 22.69 -19.07 -27.07
C THR A 170 23.90 -18.13 -27.20
N GLU A 171 23.72 -16.99 -27.88
CA GLU A 171 24.78 -15.99 -28.06
C GLU A 171 25.06 -15.22 -26.75
N ALA A 172 24.04 -14.86 -25.97
CA ALA A 172 24.23 -14.25 -24.65
C ALA A 172 24.98 -15.19 -23.69
N LEU A 173 24.59 -16.47 -23.64
CA LEU A 173 25.21 -17.49 -22.80
C LEU A 173 26.65 -17.85 -23.22
N ALA A 174 27.07 -17.50 -24.44
CA ALA A 174 28.46 -17.68 -24.88
C ALA A 174 29.45 -16.78 -24.11
N GLY A 175 28.96 -15.70 -23.49
CA GLY A 175 29.74 -14.75 -22.71
C GLY A 175 30.76 -13.95 -23.55
N PRO A 176 31.40 -12.94 -22.94
CA PRO A 176 32.33 -12.05 -23.63
C PRO A 176 33.56 -12.81 -24.13
N ALA A 177 33.97 -12.55 -25.39
CA ALA A 177 35.16 -13.17 -25.98
C ALA A 177 36.46 -12.75 -25.27
N GLU A 178 36.44 -11.59 -24.63
CA GLU A 178 37.54 -10.99 -23.86
C GLU A 178 37.98 -11.86 -22.66
N ALA A 179 37.10 -12.73 -22.16
CA ALA A 179 37.43 -13.68 -21.10
C ALA A 179 38.32 -14.84 -21.56
N GLY A 180 38.61 -14.96 -22.87
CA GLY A 180 39.39 -16.06 -23.43
C GLY A 180 38.64 -17.41 -23.39
N GLY A 181 39.36 -18.52 -23.53
CA GLY A 181 38.78 -19.86 -23.42
C GLY A 181 37.82 -20.25 -24.56
N THR A 182 37.25 -21.46 -24.45
CA THR A 182 36.25 -21.97 -25.40
C THR A 182 34.84 -21.50 -25.03
N ALA A 183 34.11 -20.99 -26.02
CA ALA A 183 32.73 -20.57 -25.84
C ALA A 183 31.83 -21.80 -25.59
N PRO A 184 30.87 -21.75 -24.63
CA PRO A 184 29.86 -22.77 -24.50
C PRO A 184 28.87 -22.74 -25.68
N PHE A 185 28.10 -23.81 -25.82
CA PHE A 185 26.98 -23.94 -26.77
C PHE A 185 27.30 -23.76 -28.27
N ALA A 186 28.56 -23.94 -28.67
CA ALA A 186 28.98 -23.80 -30.07
C ALA A 186 28.32 -24.83 -31.01
N GLU A 187 27.95 -26.01 -30.49
CA GLU A 187 27.27 -27.06 -31.24
C GLU A 187 25.77 -26.78 -31.37
N GLU A 188 25.11 -26.36 -30.29
CA GLU A 188 23.71 -25.95 -30.26
C GLU A 188 23.47 -24.77 -31.21
N ARG A 189 24.38 -23.78 -31.20
CA ARG A 189 24.36 -22.68 -32.18
C ARG A 189 24.46 -23.19 -33.61
N ARG A 190 25.35 -24.15 -33.88
CA ARG A 190 25.52 -24.76 -35.21
C ARG A 190 24.26 -25.51 -35.64
N GLN A 191 23.60 -26.23 -34.73
CA GLN A 191 22.36 -26.95 -34.98
C GLN A 191 21.20 -26.00 -35.28
N LEU A 192 21.05 -24.91 -34.52
CA LEU A 192 20.02 -23.89 -34.76
C LEU A 192 20.21 -23.19 -36.13
N LEU A 193 21.44 -22.83 -36.49
CA LEU A 193 21.76 -22.26 -37.80
C LEU A 193 21.59 -23.27 -38.95
N GLY A 194 21.78 -24.56 -38.67
CA GLY A 194 21.59 -25.65 -39.63
C GLY A 194 20.13 -26.04 -39.89
N LEU A 195 19.17 -25.50 -39.12
CA LEU A 195 17.76 -25.92 -39.15
C LEU A 195 17.15 -25.90 -40.56
N ASP A 196 17.34 -24.83 -41.32
CA ASP A 196 16.77 -24.72 -42.68
C ASP A 196 17.36 -25.77 -43.63
N GLN A 197 18.64 -26.12 -43.46
CA GLN A 197 19.28 -27.16 -44.26
C GLN A 197 18.76 -28.56 -43.89
N GLU A 198 18.44 -28.79 -42.62
CA GLU A 198 17.88 -30.07 -42.17
C GLU A 198 16.41 -30.24 -42.56
N MET A 199 15.62 -29.17 -42.50
CA MET A 199 14.27 -29.14 -43.05
C MET A 199 14.30 -29.38 -44.56
N ALA A 200 15.27 -28.79 -45.27
CA ALA A 200 15.48 -29.06 -46.69
C ALA A 200 15.94 -30.50 -46.99
N ALA A 201 16.76 -31.09 -46.13
CA ALA A 201 17.17 -32.48 -46.27
C ALA A 201 16.03 -33.47 -46.00
N ALA A 202 15.04 -33.10 -45.18
CA ALA A 202 13.85 -33.92 -44.95
C ALA A 202 12.96 -34.05 -46.21
N LYS A 203 13.15 -33.20 -47.23
CA LYS A 203 12.41 -33.22 -48.50
C LYS A 203 12.66 -34.46 -49.35
N THR A 204 13.85 -35.05 -49.25
CA THR A 204 14.26 -36.19 -50.09
C THR A 204 13.89 -37.54 -49.46
N LEU A 205 13.27 -37.52 -48.28
CA LEU A 205 12.83 -38.70 -47.55
C LEU A 205 11.39 -39.08 -47.93
N GLU A 206 11.07 -40.37 -47.80
CA GLU A 206 9.69 -40.84 -47.84
C GLU A 206 8.85 -40.12 -46.77
N LYS A 207 7.58 -39.81 -47.06
CA LYS A 207 6.73 -38.93 -46.24
C LYS A 207 6.62 -39.34 -44.76
N SER A 208 6.51 -40.63 -44.46
CA SER A 208 6.50 -41.15 -43.08
C SER A 208 7.82 -40.85 -42.36
N LYS A 209 8.96 -41.06 -43.04
CA LYS A 209 10.29 -40.74 -42.55
C LYS A 209 10.53 -39.24 -42.44
N ALA A 210 9.89 -38.43 -43.27
CA ALA A 210 9.92 -36.97 -43.17
C ALA A 210 9.18 -36.49 -41.91
N LEU A 211 7.98 -36.99 -41.61
CA LEU A 211 7.26 -36.66 -40.37
C LEU A 211 8.03 -37.10 -39.12
N ASP A 212 8.63 -38.28 -39.13
CA ASP A 212 9.52 -38.74 -38.05
C ASP A 212 10.75 -37.84 -37.89
N LYS A 213 11.31 -37.37 -39.01
CA LYS A 213 12.40 -36.38 -39.01
C LYS A 213 11.95 -35.04 -38.41
N GLY A 214 10.71 -34.62 -38.63
CA GLY A 214 10.12 -33.41 -38.04
C GLY A 214 9.96 -33.52 -36.53
N LYS A 215 9.49 -34.68 -36.04
CA LYS A 215 9.47 -34.99 -34.60
C LYS A 215 10.87 -34.96 -34.00
N ALA A 216 11.87 -35.52 -34.71
CA ALA A 216 13.26 -35.51 -34.28
C ALA A 216 13.87 -34.10 -34.24
N ILE A 217 13.52 -33.23 -35.20
CA ILE A 217 13.92 -31.81 -35.21
C ILE A 217 13.31 -31.07 -34.02
N ALA A 218 11.99 -31.17 -33.82
CA ALA A 218 11.31 -30.54 -32.68
C ALA A 218 11.88 -31.03 -31.33
N ALA A 219 12.16 -32.34 -31.21
CA ALA A 219 12.79 -32.90 -30.02
C ALA A 219 14.24 -32.41 -29.82
N GLY A 220 14.99 -32.18 -30.91
CA GLY A 220 16.33 -31.59 -30.86
C GLY A 220 16.31 -30.16 -30.32
N ILE A 221 15.42 -29.32 -30.85
CA ILE A 221 15.27 -27.93 -30.40
C ILE A 221 14.74 -27.88 -28.95
N ALA A 222 13.83 -28.78 -28.56
CA ALA A 222 13.37 -28.88 -27.18
C ALA A 222 14.50 -29.24 -26.19
N ARG A 223 15.43 -30.10 -26.59
CA ARG A 223 16.63 -30.39 -25.78
C ARG A 223 17.50 -29.14 -25.63
N ILE A 224 17.73 -28.40 -26.72
CA ILE A 224 18.48 -27.13 -26.67
C ILE A 224 17.80 -26.16 -25.70
N ALA A 225 16.48 -25.98 -25.79
CA ALA A 225 15.74 -25.11 -24.87
C ALA A 225 15.91 -25.51 -23.40
N ASN A 226 15.85 -26.81 -23.08
CA ASN A 226 16.06 -27.29 -21.71
C ASN A 226 17.51 -27.08 -21.23
N THR A 227 18.51 -27.32 -22.10
CA THR A 227 19.92 -27.06 -21.76
C THR A 227 20.15 -25.57 -21.49
N LEU A 228 19.54 -24.68 -22.28
CA LEU A 228 19.67 -23.23 -22.08
C LEU A 228 18.95 -22.77 -20.80
N ASP A 229 17.81 -23.37 -20.44
CA ASP A 229 17.11 -23.12 -19.17
C ASP A 229 17.97 -23.53 -17.96
N GLU A 230 18.54 -24.74 -17.98
CA GLU A 230 19.47 -25.20 -16.95
C GLU A 230 20.69 -24.28 -16.83
N ALA A 231 21.26 -23.83 -17.95
CA ALA A 231 22.39 -22.91 -17.98
C ALA A 231 22.03 -21.52 -17.43
N ALA A 232 20.86 -20.99 -17.79
CA ALA A 232 20.36 -19.74 -17.25
C ALA A 232 20.20 -19.80 -15.73
N GLN A 233 19.85 -20.95 -15.16
CA GLN A 233 19.69 -21.16 -13.72
C GLN A 233 20.97 -21.59 -12.99
N ALA A 234 22.12 -21.72 -13.67
CA ALA A 234 23.32 -22.33 -13.11
C ALA A 234 24.37 -21.35 -12.54
N ALA A 235 24.41 -20.10 -13.02
CA ALA A 235 25.52 -19.17 -12.72
C ALA A 235 25.21 -18.14 -11.63
N ALA A 236 24.06 -17.46 -11.70
CA ALA A 236 23.65 -16.42 -10.76
C ALA A 236 22.12 -16.21 -10.79
N GLY A 237 21.60 -15.53 -9.77
CA GLY A 237 20.20 -15.12 -9.68
C GLY A 237 20.04 -13.59 -9.74
N VAL A 238 18.98 -13.14 -10.40
CA VAL A 238 18.45 -11.78 -10.26
C VAL A 238 17.46 -11.79 -9.09
N HIS A 239 17.74 -10.95 -8.10
CA HIS A 239 16.96 -10.83 -6.88
C HIS A 239 16.37 -9.45 -6.76
N LEU A 240 15.05 -9.41 -6.63
CA LEU A 240 14.31 -8.17 -6.43
C LEU A 240 13.68 -8.21 -5.04
N SER A 241 14.02 -7.22 -4.21
CA SER A 241 13.51 -7.09 -2.85
C SER A 241 12.75 -5.78 -2.68
N TYR A 242 11.50 -5.94 -2.26
CA TYR A 242 10.61 -4.85 -1.86
C TYR A 242 10.48 -4.73 -0.33
N ALA A 243 11.28 -5.49 0.42
CA ALA A 243 11.11 -5.64 1.87
C ALA A 243 11.55 -4.42 2.69
N ALA A 244 12.47 -3.61 2.17
CA ALA A 244 12.97 -2.44 2.89
C ALA A 244 11.99 -1.27 2.81
N GLU A 245 11.72 -0.64 3.95
CA GLU A 245 10.79 0.48 4.10
C GLU A 245 11.20 1.70 3.27
N THR A 246 12.50 1.92 3.10
CA THR A 246 13.03 3.16 2.49
C THR A 246 13.44 3.03 1.03
N ALA A 247 13.69 1.82 0.52
CA ALA A 247 14.19 1.61 -0.84
C ALA A 247 13.83 0.23 -1.41
N TYR A 248 13.74 0.17 -2.74
CA TYR A 248 13.74 -1.07 -3.52
C TYR A 248 15.17 -1.50 -3.80
N ARG A 249 15.45 -2.81 -3.81
CA ARG A 249 16.78 -3.33 -4.15
C ARG A 249 16.71 -4.34 -5.28
N LEU A 250 17.47 -4.08 -6.34
CA LEU A 250 17.69 -5.00 -7.46
C LEU A 250 19.13 -5.50 -7.39
N ARG A 251 19.31 -6.81 -7.31
CA ARG A 251 20.61 -7.45 -7.14
C ARG A 251 20.87 -8.53 -8.18
N LEU A 252 22.11 -8.60 -8.65
CA LEU A 252 22.67 -9.77 -9.31
C LEU A 252 23.63 -10.45 -8.32
N ALA A 253 23.35 -11.69 -7.93
CA ALA A 253 24.16 -12.38 -6.92
C ALA A 253 24.36 -13.87 -7.21
N ILE A 254 25.46 -14.42 -6.69
CA ILE A 254 25.76 -15.86 -6.69
C ILE A 254 25.56 -16.42 -5.29
N ARG A 255 24.72 -17.45 -5.15
CA ARG A 255 24.33 -18.05 -3.89
C ARG A 255 25.25 -19.19 -3.47
N PHE A 256 25.62 -19.19 -2.21
CA PHE A 256 26.42 -20.22 -1.56
C PHE A 256 25.70 -20.71 -0.29
N LYS A 257 26.21 -21.79 0.30
CA LYS A 257 25.72 -22.35 1.55
C LYS A 257 26.91 -22.71 2.42
N VAL A 258 26.89 -22.24 3.67
CA VAL A 258 27.84 -22.67 4.70
C VAL A 258 27.34 -23.98 5.30
N ARG A 259 28.13 -25.05 5.17
CA ARG A 259 27.79 -26.39 5.69
C ARG A 259 28.05 -26.45 7.19
N TYR A 260 27.07 -26.00 7.96
CA TYR A 260 27.10 -26.04 9.42
C TYR A 260 25.80 -26.61 9.96
N ASP A 261 25.87 -27.50 10.96
CA ASP A 261 24.70 -28.24 11.45
C ASP A 261 23.69 -27.35 12.20
N ALA A 262 24.21 -26.33 12.88
CA ALA A 262 23.43 -25.32 13.59
C ALA A 262 23.20 -24.05 12.73
N ARG A 263 22.19 -23.25 13.08
CA ARG A 263 21.98 -21.94 12.45
C ARG A 263 23.10 -20.99 12.87
N LEU A 264 23.77 -20.37 11.89
CA LEU A 264 24.77 -19.35 12.13
C LEU A 264 24.11 -18.01 12.51
N PRO A 265 24.72 -17.25 13.43
CA PRO A 265 24.38 -15.85 13.68
C PRO A 265 24.41 -14.99 12.40
N ALA A 266 23.55 -13.97 12.33
CA ALA A 266 23.39 -13.14 11.12
C ALA A 266 24.67 -12.37 10.74
N ASP A 267 25.43 -11.91 11.72
CA ASP A 267 26.73 -11.24 11.57
C ASP A 267 27.77 -12.15 10.89
N ARG A 268 27.78 -13.44 11.23
CA ARG A 268 28.66 -14.44 10.61
C ARG A 268 28.29 -14.72 9.15
N LEU A 269 27.00 -14.74 8.83
CA LEU A 269 26.54 -14.89 7.44
C LEU A 269 26.87 -13.63 6.62
N ALA A 270 26.66 -12.43 7.17
CA ALA A 270 27.03 -11.18 6.52
C ALA A 270 28.56 -11.05 6.31
N ALA A 271 29.38 -11.59 7.22
CA ALA A 271 30.82 -11.71 7.02
C ALA A 271 31.16 -12.65 5.84
N ALA A 272 30.47 -13.80 5.75
CA ALA A 272 30.62 -14.73 4.63
C ALA A 272 30.20 -14.11 3.28
N ASP A 273 29.11 -13.34 3.25
CA ASP A 273 28.66 -12.60 2.06
C ASP A 273 29.75 -11.64 1.56
N ARG A 274 30.31 -10.84 2.47
CA ARG A 274 31.38 -9.87 2.18
C ARG A 274 32.64 -10.54 1.64
N ALA A 275 33.04 -11.63 2.28
CA ALA A 275 34.17 -12.47 1.89
C ALA A 275 34.01 -13.03 0.46
N LEU A 276 32.88 -13.67 0.19
CA LEU A 276 32.57 -14.25 -1.12
C LEU A 276 32.48 -13.18 -2.21
N THR A 277 31.88 -12.03 -1.88
CA THR A 277 31.76 -10.87 -2.77
C THR A 277 33.12 -10.33 -3.18
N ARG A 278 34.07 -10.20 -2.24
CA ARG A 278 35.45 -9.77 -2.52
C ARG A 278 36.19 -10.78 -3.39
N LEU A 279 36.05 -12.08 -3.10
CA LEU A 279 36.70 -13.14 -3.88
C LEU A 279 36.28 -13.13 -5.35
N LEU A 280 34.99 -12.89 -5.63
CA LEU A 280 34.51 -12.80 -7.01
C LEU A 280 34.94 -11.49 -7.69
N ASN A 281 34.60 -10.33 -7.10
CA ASN A 281 34.82 -9.05 -7.77
C ASN A 281 36.29 -8.61 -7.79
N GLY A 282 37.10 -9.02 -6.82
CA GLY A 282 38.52 -8.69 -6.71
C GLY A 282 39.46 -9.81 -7.18
N GLY A 283 39.02 -11.08 -7.09
CA GLY A 283 39.86 -12.25 -7.43
C GLY A 283 39.91 -12.59 -8.92
N TYR A 284 39.01 -12.04 -9.74
CA TYR A 284 38.99 -12.24 -11.20
C TYR A 284 39.03 -10.89 -11.94
N PRO A 285 40.21 -10.46 -12.43
CA PRO A 285 40.35 -9.21 -13.18
C PRO A 285 39.43 -9.11 -14.41
N GLN A 286 39.21 -10.22 -15.11
CA GLN A 286 38.32 -10.27 -16.28
C GLN A 286 36.86 -10.00 -15.91
N LEU A 287 36.40 -10.50 -14.75
CA LEU A 287 35.05 -10.22 -14.25
C LEU A 287 34.90 -8.76 -13.83
N ALA A 288 35.91 -8.23 -13.13
CA ALA A 288 35.97 -6.83 -12.72
C ALA A 288 35.89 -5.85 -13.89
N ASP A 289 36.69 -6.09 -14.93
CA ASP A 289 36.75 -5.23 -16.11
C ASP A 289 35.45 -5.32 -16.94
N TRP A 290 34.91 -6.53 -17.12
CA TRP A 290 33.61 -6.74 -17.77
C TRP A 290 32.48 -6.02 -17.00
N LEU A 291 32.38 -6.20 -15.68
CA LEU A 291 31.37 -5.50 -14.86
C LEU A 291 31.53 -3.98 -14.94
N ARG A 292 32.76 -3.45 -14.92
CA ARG A 292 32.99 -2.00 -15.10
C ARG A 292 32.45 -1.51 -16.44
N GLY A 293 32.70 -2.25 -17.53
CA GLY A 293 32.17 -1.93 -18.86
C GLY A 293 30.64 -1.96 -18.87
N ARG A 294 30.03 -2.97 -18.25
CA ARG A 294 28.58 -3.13 -18.19
C ARG A 294 27.89 -2.07 -17.31
N MET A 295 28.50 -1.65 -16.21
CA MET A 295 28.01 -0.54 -15.38
C MET A 295 28.04 0.78 -16.15
N ARG A 296 29.00 0.97 -17.07
CA ARG A 296 29.04 2.16 -17.96
C ARG A 296 27.89 2.14 -18.96
N THR A 297 27.67 1.01 -19.61
CA THR A 297 26.52 0.83 -20.52
C THR A 297 25.19 1.04 -19.78
N LEU A 298 25.08 0.54 -18.55
CA LEU A 298 23.90 0.73 -17.73
C LEU A 298 23.66 2.21 -17.40
N ALA A 299 24.70 2.93 -16.97
CA ALA A 299 24.61 4.36 -16.68
C ALA A 299 24.19 5.18 -17.91
N GLN A 300 24.74 4.86 -19.09
CA GLN A 300 24.34 5.50 -20.35
C GLN A 300 22.86 5.23 -20.68
N ARG A 301 22.42 3.96 -20.59
CA ARG A 301 21.03 3.60 -20.86
C ARG A 301 20.05 4.29 -19.91
N MET A 302 20.40 4.45 -18.63
CA MET A 302 19.56 5.18 -17.68
C MET A 302 19.40 6.66 -18.08
N ALA A 303 20.48 7.30 -18.54
CA ALA A 303 20.44 8.68 -19.02
C ALA A 303 19.65 8.84 -20.34
N GLU A 304 19.68 7.84 -21.23
CA GLU A 304 18.91 7.85 -22.49
C GLU A 304 17.40 7.72 -22.26
N ILE A 305 16.97 6.99 -21.23
CA ILE A 305 15.56 6.82 -20.87
C ILE A 305 14.96 8.11 -20.30
N ASP A 306 15.79 8.95 -19.68
CA ASP A 306 15.38 10.20 -19.08
C ASP A 306 16.31 11.37 -19.51
N PRO A 307 16.16 11.83 -20.76
CA PRO A 307 16.97 12.92 -21.29
C PRO A 307 16.70 14.27 -20.58
N SER A 308 15.62 14.36 -19.81
CA SER A 308 15.23 15.56 -19.05
C SER A 308 16.02 15.72 -17.75
N GLY A 309 16.75 14.68 -17.30
CA GLY A 309 17.58 14.75 -16.10
C GLY A 309 16.79 14.70 -14.78
N HIS A 310 15.60 14.10 -14.78
CA HIS A 310 14.80 13.84 -13.58
C HIS A 310 15.19 12.54 -12.86
N SER A 311 16.31 11.93 -13.25
CA SER A 311 16.86 10.74 -12.62
C SER A 311 18.38 10.80 -12.60
N LEU A 312 18.96 10.21 -11.55
CA LEU A 312 20.40 10.17 -11.33
C LEU A 312 20.79 8.72 -11.02
N PHE A 313 21.51 8.10 -11.94
CA PHE A 313 22.20 6.84 -11.68
C PHE A 313 23.60 7.14 -11.16
N VAL A 314 23.94 6.69 -9.95
CA VAL A 314 25.21 7.00 -9.29
C VAL A 314 25.85 5.74 -8.74
N VAL A 315 27.10 5.47 -9.11
CA VAL A 315 27.89 4.33 -8.61
C VAL A 315 28.56 4.72 -7.30
N MET A 316 28.19 4.05 -6.21
CA MET A 316 28.62 4.35 -4.85
C MET A 316 29.96 3.70 -4.51
N GLU A 317 30.15 2.42 -4.87
CA GLU A 317 31.38 1.67 -4.64
C GLU A 317 31.83 0.91 -5.90
N GLU A 318 33.15 0.88 -6.12
CA GLU A 318 33.76 0.04 -7.15
C GLU A 318 33.96 -1.38 -6.61
N GLY A 319 33.29 -2.36 -7.21
CA GLY A 319 33.27 -3.74 -6.71
C GLY A 319 34.65 -4.40 -6.60
N THR A 320 35.66 -3.89 -7.31
CA THR A 320 37.03 -4.45 -7.33
C THR A 320 37.76 -4.36 -5.99
N LYS A 321 37.34 -3.44 -5.10
CA LYS A 321 37.91 -3.25 -3.76
C LYS A 321 36.88 -3.35 -2.62
N GLY A 322 35.59 -3.42 -2.97
CA GLY A 322 34.48 -3.30 -2.02
C GLY A 322 33.99 -4.63 -1.46
N ALA A 323 33.53 -4.61 -0.20
CA ALA A 323 32.88 -5.76 0.44
C ALA A 323 31.42 -5.97 -0.02
N GLY A 324 30.81 -4.96 -0.66
CA GLY A 324 29.41 -4.97 -1.12
C GLY A 324 29.23 -5.17 -2.63
N GLY A 325 30.31 -5.40 -3.39
CA GLY A 325 30.25 -5.51 -4.85
C GLY A 325 30.07 -4.14 -5.53
N TRP A 326 29.56 -4.14 -6.76
CA TRP A 326 29.21 -2.88 -7.45
C TRP A 326 27.90 -2.34 -6.91
N THR A 327 27.97 -1.33 -6.05
CA THR A 327 26.79 -0.69 -5.48
C THR A 327 26.45 0.59 -6.25
N ALA A 328 25.17 0.76 -6.59
CA ALA A 328 24.66 1.95 -7.27
C ALA A 328 23.33 2.41 -6.66
N GLN A 329 23.05 3.70 -6.80
CA GLN A 329 21.76 4.31 -6.48
C GLN A 329 21.13 4.86 -7.75
N LEU A 330 19.85 4.59 -7.94
CA LEU A 330 19.02 5.26 -8.93
C LEU A 330 18.04 6.16 -8.18
N LEU A 331 18.25 7.46 -8.28
CA LEU A 331 17.38 8.47 -7.70
C LEU A 331 16.45 9.01 -8.78
N ILE A 332 15.21 9.31 -8.40
CA ILE A 332 14.22 9.94 -9.26
C ILE A 332 13.75 11.21 -8.55
N ASP A 333 13.68 12.31 -9.28
CA ASP A 333 13.37 13.65 -8.79
C ASP A 333 12.11 13.64 -7.90
N PRO A 334 12.24 13.86 -6.58
CA PRO A 334 11.13 13.83 -5.65
C PRO A 334 10.20 15.04 -5.79
N GLY A 335 10.56 16.04 -6.62
CA GLY A 335 9.72 17.18 -6.96
C GLY A 335 8.70 16.89 -8.08
N LEU A 336 8.81 15.74 -8.77
CA LEU A 336 7.86 15.37 -9.80
C LEU A 336 6.45 15.09 -9.22
N PRO A 337 5.38 15.47 -9.92
CA PRO A 337 4.03 15.00 -9.58
C PRO A 337 4.00 13.47 -9.55
N ALA A 338 3.27 12.90 -8.59
CA ALA A 338 3.21 11.45 -8.39
C ALA A 338 3.01 10.65 -9.70
N PRO A 339 2.03 10.95 -10.57
CA PRO A 339 1.86 10.22 -11.83
C PRO A 339 3.11 10.21 -12.74
N ALA A 340 3.79 11.36 -12.83
CA ALA A 340 5.00 11.49 -13.64
C ALA A 340 6.18 10.72 -13.03
N TRP A 341 6.32 10.79 -11.70
CA TRP A 341 7.31 10.00 -10.96
C TRP A 341 7.13 8.50 -11.20
N PHE A 342 5.89 7.99 -11.12
CA PHE A 342 5.58 6.57 -11.34
C PHE A 342 5.87 6.09 -12.75
N ALA A 343 5.47 6.88 -13.75
CA ALA A 343 5.75 6.55 -15.14
C ALA A 343 7.26 6.46 -15.38
N LEU A 344 8.04 7.38 -14.80
CA LEU A 344 9.50 7.35 -14.91
C LEU A 344 10.11 6.18 -14.14
N PHE A 345 9.67 5.91 -12.92
CA PHE A 345 10.08 4.76 -12.12
C PHE A 345 9.83 3.43 -12.85
N GLN A 346 8.65 3.24 -13.42
CA GLN A 346 8.30 2.02 -14.16
C GLN A 346 9.27 1.79 -15.34
N ARG A 347 9.55 2.84 -16.13
CA ARG A 347 10.49 2.74 -17.26
C ARG A 347 11.91 2.40 -16.81
N LEU A 348 12.43 3.11 -15.81
CA LEU A 348 13.79 2.90 -15.30
C LEU A 348 13.93 1.54 -14.62
N HIS A 349 12.94 1.13 -13.82
CA HIS A 349 12.88 -0.20 -13.21
C HIS A 349 12.92 -1.31 -14.28
N ASN A 350 12.05 -1.23 -15.28
CA ASN A 350 11.97 -2.24 -16.33
C ASN A 350 13.27 -2.30 -17.13
N ALA A 351 13.88 -1.15 -17.44
CA ALA A 351 15.16 -1.12 -18.12
C ALA A 351 16.33 -1.67 -17.28
N LEU A 352 16.33 -1.43 -15.96
CA LEU A 352 17.27 -2.06 -15.03
C LEU A 352 17.11 -3.58 -15.03
N LEU A 353 15.86 -4.07 -14.93
CA LEU A 353 15.59 -5.49 -14.92
C LEU A 353 16.02 -6.16 -16.24
N MET A 354 15.67 -5.55 -17.37
CA MET A 354 16.11 -6.00 -18.70
C MET A 354 17.63 -5.88 -18.92
N ALA A 355 18.35 -5.08 -18.14
CA ALA A 355 19.80 -5.02 -18.18
C ALA A 355 20.45 -6.12 -17.33
N LEU A 356 19.88 -6.48 -16.18
CA LEU A 356 20.44 -7.49 -15.27
C LEU A 356 20.32 -8.92 -15.81
N PHE A 357 19.25 -9.27 -16.52
CA PHE A 357 19.07 -10.60 -17.10
C PHE A 357 20.12 -10.97 -18.17
N PRO A 358 20.43 -10.11 -19.15
CA PRO A 358 21.56 -10.35 -20.06
C PRO A 358 22.89 -10.50 -19.34
N LEU A 359 23.15 -9.71 -18.29
CA LEU A 359 24.37 -9.84 -17.47
C LEU A 359 24.45 -11.21 -16.79
N LYS A 360 23.32 -11.70 -16.26
CA LYS A 360 23.22 -13.04 -15.69
C LYS A 360 23.58 -14.12 -16.73
N LEU A 361 23.09 -14.02 -17.96
CA LEU A 361 23.39 -14.98 -19.03
C LEU A 361 24.86 -14.92 -19.45
N GLU A 362 25.41 -13.73 -19.65
CA GLU A 362 26.81 -13.54 -20.02
C GLU A 362 27.78 -14.04 -18.95
N LEU A 363 27.40 -13.90 -17.67
CA LEU A 363 28.17 -14.40 -16.53
C LEU A 363 28.35 -15.92 -16.59
N TYR A 364 27.35 -16.68 -17.05
CA TYR A 364 27.51 -18.12 -17.27
C TYR A 364 28.66 -18.41 -18.25
N GLY A 365 28.68 -17.72 -19.40
CA GLY A 365 29.71 -17.89 -20.41
C GLY A 365 31.09 -17.46 -19.90
N LEU A 366 31.16 -16.39 -19.11
CA LEU A 366 32.38 -15.93 -18.46
C LEU A 366 32.90 -17.00 -17.48
N LEU A 367 32.06 -17.51 -16.56
CA LEU A 367 32.45 -18.54 -15.60
C LEU A 367 32.83 -19.87 -16.28
N HIS A 368 32.19 -20.21 -17.40
CA HIS A 368 32.53 -21.37 -18.22
C HIS A 368 33.92 -21.22 -18.84
N ARG A 369 34.26 -20.04 -19.37
CA ARG A 369 35.58 -19.76 -19.97
C ARG A 369 36.69 -19.76 -18.91
N LEU A 370 36.35 -19.38 -17.68
CA LEU A 370 37.26 -19.41 -16.52
C LEU A 370 37.36 -20.79 -15.84
N ASN A 371 36.72 -21.85 -16.38
CA ASN A 371 36.59 -23.17 -15.75
C ASN A 371 37.81 -23.59 -14.91
N GLY A 372 37.63 -23.64 -13.58
CA GLY A 372 38.63 -24.12 -12.63
C GLY A 372 39.76 -23.15 -12.29
N ALA A 373 39.77 -21.93 -12.83
CA ALA A 373 40.69 -20.89 -12.41
C ALA A 373 40.36 -20.48 -10.96
N ALA A 374 41.31 -20.65 -10.05
CA ALA A 374 41.14 -20.18 -8.67
C ALA A 374 41.13 -18.63 -8.64
N PRO A 375 40.26 -17.99 -7.85
CA PRO A 375 40.32 -16.55 -7.67
C PRO A 375 41.67 -16.18 -7.03
N ALA A 376 42.27 -15.09 -7.49
CA ALA A 376 43.47 -14.56 -6.86
C ALA A 376 43.14 -14.16 -5.42
N VAL A 377 43.72 -14.85 -4.45
CA VAL A 377 43.69 -14.42 -3.06
C VAL A 377 44.75 -13.34 -2.94
N SER A 378 44.34 -12.07 -2.83
CA SER A 378 45.29 -10.98 -2.63
C SER A 378 46.08 -11.23 -1.34
N PRO A 379 47.42 -11.34 -1.38
CA PRO A 379 48.23 -11.45 -0.19
C PRO A 379 48.59 -10.04 0.30
N ALA A 380 47.71 -9.43 1.10
CA ALA A 380 48.03 -8.41 2.11
C ALA A 380 46.74 -7.86 2.73
N ASP A 381 46.67 -8.04 4.05
CA ASP A 381 45.82 -7.42 5.08
C ASP A 381 44.32 -7.77 5.19
N GLU A 382 43.95 -8.05 6.45
CA GLU A 382 42.59 -8.16 7.02
C GLU A 382 41.76 -9.44 6.77
N TRP A 383 42.31 -10.62 7.06
CA TRP A 383 41.47 -11.72 7.58
C TRP A 383 41.68 -11.97 9.08
N ALA A 384 42.77 -11.45 9.65
CA ALA A 384 43.04 -11.52 11.08
C ALA A 384 42.25 -10.49 11.92
N GLU A 385 41.67 -9.46 11.30
CA GLU A 385 40.94 -8.36 11.97
C GLU A 385 39.42 -8.47 11.90
N MET A 386 38.85 -9.47 11.22
CA MET A 386 37.40 -9.74 11.26
C MET A 386 37.00 -10.49 12.54
N ARG A 387 37.34 -9.94 13.72
CA ARG A 387 36.62 -10.21 14.97
C ARG A 387 35.55 -9.14 15.15
N VAL A 388 34.34 -9.46 14.69
CA VAL A 388 33.06 -8.83 15.06
C VAL A 388 33.02 -7.29 14.95
N SER A 389 33.18 -6.75 13.74
CA SER A 389 32.76 -5.36 13.43
C SER A 389 31.24 -5.32 13.18
N GLY A 390 30.48 -5.30 14.27
CA GLY A 390 29.03 -5.11 14.30
C GLY A 390 28.65 -3.63 14.15
N GLY A 391 28.69 -3.13 12.91
CA GLY A 391 27.99 -1.90 12.51
C GLY A 391 26.55 -2.25 12.15
N MET A 392 25.66 -2.09 13.13
CA MET A 392 24.23 -2.34 13.00
C MET A 392 23.57 -1.15 12.30
N GLU A 393 23.36 -1.25 10.99
CA GLU A 393 22.08 -0.77 10.46
C GLU A 393 21.10 -1.91 10.70
N SER A 394 20.07 -1.64 11.51
CA SER A 394 18.95 -2.54 11.70
C SER A 394 18.20 -2.64 10.37
N GLY A 395 18.68 -3.52 9.48
CA GLY A 395 17.79 -4.21 8.56
C GLY A 395 16.80 -4.94 9.45
N THR A 396 15.58 -4.41 9.49
CA THR A 396 14.49 -4.97 10.28
C THR A 396 14.39 -6.47 9.99
N ASP A 397 14.38 -7.22 11.10
CA ASP A 397 14.25 -8.67 11.17
C ASP A 397 13.14 -9.16 10.23
N ARG A 398 13.48 -9.73 9.06
CA ARG A 398 12.59 -10.58 8.25
C ARG A 398 13.22 -11.31 7.05
N ASP A 399 14.53 -11.44 6.95
CA ASP A 399 15.16 -12.22 5.86
C ASP A 399 15.27 -13.74 6.14
N ALA A 400 14.64 -14.23 7.21
CA ALA A 400 14.82 -15.60 7.70
C ALA A 400 13.53 -16.43 7.79
N ALA A 401 12.90 -16.69 6.65
CA ALA A 401 12.05 -17.87 6.42
C ALA A 401 11.82 -17.95 4.89
N GLU A 402 12.24 -18.94 4.10
CA GLU A 402 12.87 -20.24 4.28
C GLU A 402 13.94 -20.40 3.19
N TYR A 403 15.21 -20.41 3.59
CA TYR A 403 16.33 -20.74 2.71
C TYR A 403 17.23 -21.68 3.51
N GLY A 404 17.33 -22.95 3.08
CA GLY A 404 17.84 -24.04 3.93
C GLY A 404 19.08 -23.68 4.73
N ARG A 405 19.09 -23.96 6.05
CA ARG A 405 20.09 -23.53 7.07
C ARG A 405 21.41 -22.99 6.48
N ASN A 406 21.71 -21.71 6.73
CA ASN A 406 22.99 -21.02 6.47
C ASN A 406 23.32 -20.71 4.98
N VAL A 407 22.37 -20.21 4.20
CA VAL A 407 22.63 -19.66 2.85
C VAL A 407 23.32 -18.29 2.95
N CYS A 408 24.30 -18.05 2.10
CA CYS A 408 25.00 -16.77 1.90
C CYS A 408 24.99 -16.39 0.41
N ALA A 409 25.30 -15.14 0.07
CA ALA A 409 25.32 -14.64 -1.29
C ALA A 409 26.52 -13.72 -1.56
N ALA A 410 27.16 -13.93 -2.70
CA ALA A 410 28.16 -13.04 -3.25
C ALA A 410 27.47 -12.04 -4.18
N VAL A 411 27.44 -10.76 -3.79
CA VAL A 411 26.71 -9.71 -4.53
C VAL A 411 27.62 -9.12 -5.61
N LEU A 412 27.21 -9.22 -6.87
CA LEU A 412 27.97 -8.65 -7.99
C LEU A 412 27.55 -7.22 -8.26
N VAL A 413 26.23 -7.00 -8.36
CA VAL A 413 25.61 -5.69 -8.58
C VAL A 413 24.48 -5.51 -7.59
N ASP A 414 24.40 -4.35 -6.93
CA ASP A 414 23.31 -3.94 -6.04
C ASP A 414 22.86 -2.52 -6.39
N VAL A 415 21.65 -2.40 -6.95
CA VAL A 415 21.04 -1.11 -7.29
C VAL A 415 19.92 -0.82 -6.30
N ALA A 416 20.09 0.26 -5.53
CA ALA A 416 19.06 0.76 -4.63
C ALA A 416 18.25 1.88 -5.31
N ILE A 417 16.92 1.79 -5.23
CA ILE A 417 15.99 2.81 -5.73
C ILE A 417 15.17 3.32 -4.53
N PRO A 418 15.48 4.49 -3.97
CA PRO A 418 14.72 5.02 -2.83
C PRO A 418 13.26 5.28 -3.19
N ARG A 419 12.37 5.12 -2.20
CA ARG A 419 10.93 5.28 -2.40
C ARG A 419 10.53 6.76 -2.50
N HIS A 420 9.61 7.06 -3.42
CA HIS A 420 9.00 8.38 -3.62
C HIS A 420 8.46 8.99 -2.32
N GLY A 421 8.74 10.25 -2.02
CA GLY A 421 8.19 10.91 -0.83
C GLY A 421 8.82 10.52 0.52
N THR A 422 9.82 9.63 0.53
CA THR A 422 10.65 9.42 1.73
C THR A 422 11.58 10.62 1.97
N PRO A 423 11.83 11.01 3.23
CA PRO A 423 12.83 12.04 3.55
C PRO A 423 14.22 11.66 3.01
N ALA A 424 14.56 10.37 3.02
CA ALA A 424 15.82 9.85 2.51
C ALA A 424 16.03 10.15 1.01
N LEU A 425 15.01 9.94 0.16
CA LEU A 425 15.11 10.27 -1.27
C LEU A 425 15.34 11.78 -1.48
N ARG A 426 14.59 12.62 -0.76
CA ARG A 426 14.72 14.10 -0.86
C ARG A 426 16.10 14.57 -0.42
N GLN A 427 16.60 14.03 0.69
CA GLN A 427 17.93 14.34 1.21
C GLN A 427 19.02 13.88 0.24
N GLN A 428 18.94 12.65 -0.28
CA GLN A 428 19.89 12.13 -1.25
C GLN A 428 19.86 12.95 -2.55
N TRP A 429 18.69 13.21 -3.11
CA TRP A 429 18.52 14.05 -4.30
C TRP A 429 19.22 15.40 -4.11
N ARG A 430 18.89 16.13 -3.04
CA ARG A 430 19.53 17.42 -2.69
C ARG A 430 21.05 17.33 -2.62
N ARG A 431 21.60 16.27 -2.02
CA ARG A 431 23.05 16.09 -1.86
C ARG A 431 23.76 15.71 -3.17
N PHE A 432 23.08 15.04 -4.09
CA PHE A 432 23.64 14.66 -5.38
C PHE A 432 23.45 15.73 -6.46
N THR A 433 22.38 16.51 -6.40
CA THR A 433 22.15 17.62 -7.35
C THR A 433 23.32 18.59 -7.30
N GLY A 434 24.09 18.67 -8.39
CA GLY A 434 25.27 19.54 -8.50
C GLY A 434 26.58 18.96 -7.96
N ASP A 435 26.59 17.74 -7.40
CA ASP A 435 27.79 17.07 -6.88
C ASP A 435 27.91 15.61 -7.36
N VAL A 436 27.58 15.35 -8.63
CA VAL A 436 27.89 14.09 -9.34
C VAL A 436 29.00 14.36 -10.33
N ARG A 437 30.02 13.49 -10.35
CA ARG A 437 31.17 13.59 -11.26
C ARG A 437 31.31 12.33 -12.10
N ILE A 438 31.76 12.49 -13.34
CA ILE A 438 32.10 11.36 -14.20
C ILE A 438 33.56 10.96 -13.94
N GLU A 439 33.76 9.83 -13.25
CA GLU A 439 35.08 9.24 -12.98
C GLU A 439 35.20 7.93 -13.78
N ASN A 440 36.20 7.81 -14.66
CA ASN A 440 36.40 6.63 -15.53
C ASN A 440 35.16 6.26 -16.37
N GLY A 441 34.37 7.26 -16.76
CA GLY A 441 33.12 7.09 -17.51
C GLY A 441 31.92 6.63 -16.67
N LEU A 442 32.03 6.62 -15.34
CA LEU A 442 30.93 6.29 -14.43
C LEU A 442 30.53 7.53 -13.61
N PRO A 443 29.22 7.80 -13.45
CA PRO A 443 28.74 8.81 -12.52
C PRO A 443 28.99 8.37 -11.08
N ARG A 444 29.72 9.18 -10.32
CA ARG A 444 30.09 8.92 -8.92
C ARG A 444 29.77 10.11 -8.04
N PRO A 445 29.59 9.90 -6.72
CA PRO A 445 29.43 11.00 -5.77
C PRO A 445 30.66 11.89 -5.79
N GLY A 446 30.47 13.21 -5.81
CA GLY A 446 31.54 14.18 -5.69
C GLY A 446 32.08 14.30 -4.25
N PRO A 447 33.12 15.12 -4.04
CA PRO A 447 33.78 15.23 -2.74
C PRO A 447 32.88 15.79 -1.64
N ALA A 448 31.97 16.72 -1.94
CA ALA A 448 31.10 17.30 -0.91
C ALA A 448 30.16 16.25 -0.32
N TYR A 449 29.52 15.43 -1.16
CA TYR A 449 28.70 14.30 -0.74
C TYR A 449 29.50 13.28 0.07
N ARG A 450 30.70 12.90 -0.38
CA ARG A 450 31.53 11.89 0.31
C ARG A 450 31.90 12.36 1.72
N ILE A 451 32.25 13.64 1.88
CA ILE A 451 32.63 14.23 3.18
C ILE A 451 31.40 14.31 4.10
N THR A 452 30.28 14.87 3.64
CA THR A 452 29.07 15.00 4.47
C THR A 452 28.49 13.65 4.87
N SER A 453 28.53 12.67 3.96
CA SER A 453 28.07 11.30 4.25
C SER A 453 28.99 10.57 5.22
N ALA A 454 30.32 10.77 5.14
CA ALA A 454 31.27 10.22 6.10
C ALA A 454 31.06 10.83 7.50
N LEU A 455 30.89 12.14 7.60
CA LEU A 455 30.56 12.82 8.87
C LEU A 455 29.23 12.31 9.45
N TRP A 456 28.20 12.16 8.61
CA TRP A 456 26.91 11.60 9.02
C TRP A 456 27.04 10.19 9.60
N ALA A 457 27.84 9.32 8.97
CA ALA A 457 28.10 7.97 9.46
C ALA A 457 28.79 7.97 10.83
N VAL A 458 29.79 8.84 11.03
CA VAL A 458 30.46 9.01 12.34
C VAL A 458 29.47 9.51 13.40
N ASN A 459 28.67 10.53 13.10
CA ASN A 459 27.69 11.09 14.03
C ASN A 459 26.59 10.08 14.40
N THR A 460 26.13 9.28 13.42
CA THR A 460 25.15 8.22 13.64
C THR A 460 25.73 7.14 14.56
N LEU A 461 26.98 6.75 14.34
CA LEU A 461 27.67 5.79 15.21
C LEU A 461 27.79 6.32 16.65
N CYS A 462 28.14 7.61 16.83
CA CYS A 462 28.24 8.24 18.14
C CYS A 462 26.89 8.27 18.91
N ARG A 463 25.77 8.07 18.22
CA ARG A 463 24.43 8.06 18.82
C ARG A 463 23.83 6.66 18.93
N SER A 464 24.51 5.65 18.39
CA SER A 464 24.04 4.28 18.40
C SER A 464 24.09 3.69 19.81
N THR A 465 23.11 2.85 20.13
CA THR A 465 23.10 2.02 21.35
C THR A 465 24.01 0.80 21.23
N THR A 466 24.44 0.45 20.01
CA THR A 466 25.35 -0.67 19.75
C THR A 466 26.79 -0.27 20.05
N ARG A 467 27.59 -1.15 20.68
CA ARG A 467 29.00 -0.85 20.95
C ARG A 467 29.78 -0.67 19.63
N PRO A 468 30.43 0.48 19.41
CA PRO A 468 31.04 0.81 18.11
C PRO A 468 32.27 -0.03 17.74
N GLN A 469 32.89 -0.77 18.68
CA GLN A 469 34.08 -1.61 18.47
C GLN A 469 35.10 -0.98 17.48
N ASP A 470 35.63 -1.73 16.52
CA ASP A 470 36.61 -1.22 15.55
C ASP A 470 36.01 -0.31 14.46
N ALA A 471 34.69 -0.08 14.44
CA ALA A 471 34.04 0.73 13.41
C ALA A 471 34.26 2.25 13.61
N ALA A 472 34.34 2.72 14.85
CA ALA A 472 34.55 4.13 15.16
C ALA A 472 35.90 4.64 14.65
N PRO A 473 37.03 3.99 14.97
CA PRO A 473 38.33 4.40 14.47
C PRO A 473 38.39 4.43 12.92
N ALA A 474 37.89 3.38 12.27
CA ALA A 474 37.93 3.28 10.81
C ALA A 474 37.12 4.39 10.09
N LEU A 475 35.94 4.74 10.62
CA LEU A 475 35.12 5.82 10.03
C LEU A 475 35.73 7.20 10.23
N ILE A 476 36.34 7.46 11.40
CA ILE A 476 37.04 8.72 11.66
C ILE A 476 38.29 8.83 10.79
N GLN A 477 39.07 7.76 10.65
CA GLN A 477 40.23 7.73 9.75
C GLN A 477 39.81 7.98 8.29
N ARG A 478 38.72 7.34 7.83
CA ARG A 478 38.15 7.60 6.50
C ARG A 478 37.76 9.06 6.30
N LEU A 479 37.15 9.70 7.31
CA LEU A 479 36.78 11.12 7.25
C LEU A 479 38.04 12.00 7.16
N TYR A 480 39.07 11.70 7.97
CA TYR A 480 40.37 12.37 7.88
C TYR A 480 40.97 12.23 6.48
N ASP A 481 41.02 11.02 5.91
CA ASP A 481 41.61 10.77 4.58
C ASP A 481 40.88 11.53 3.48
N LEU A 482 39.55 11.71 3.58
CA LEU A 482 38.78 12.52 2.63
C LEU A 482 39.11 14.01 2.75
N LEU A 483 39.26 14.51 3.98
CA LEU A 483 39.52 15.93 4.25
C LEU A 483 40.99 16.32 4.03
N ALA A 484 41.93 15.39 4.20
CA ALA A 484 43.37 15.63 4.07
C ALA A 484 43.85 15.70 2.61
N LYS A 485 43.02 15.26 1.64
CA LYS A 485 43.33 15.33 0.21
C LYS A 485 43.62 16.76 -0.22
N GLN A 486 44.74 16.94 -0.93
CA GLN A 486 45.19 18.23 -1.46
C GLN A 486 44.78 18.46 -2.93
N ASP A 487 43.83 17.68 -3.46
CA ASP A 487 43.35 17.86 -4.82
C ASP A 487 42.33 19.03 -4.95
N GLN A 488 42.23 19.57 -6.18
CA GLN A 488 41.30 20.66 -6.49
C GLN A 488 39.85 20.25 -6.24
N ALA A 489 39.50 18.99 -6.52
CA ALA A 489 38.15 18.47 -6.36
C ALA A 489 37.64 18.61 -4.91
N THR A 490 38.49 18.24 -3.94
CA THR A 490 38.20 18.35 -2.51
C THR A 490 38.07 19.82 -2.09
N THR A 491 38.92 20.69 -2.62
CA THR A 491 38.87 22.14 -2.36
C THR A 491 37.60 22.78 -2.92
N ASP A 492 37.19 22.43 -4.13
CA ASP A 492 35.94 22.87 -4.75
C ASP A 492 34.73 22.37 -3.94
N GLY A 493 34.78 21.11 -3.48
CA GLY A 493 33.74 20.51 -2.66
C GLY A 493 33.53 21.27 -1.34
N ILE A 494 34.61 21.57 -0.61
CA ILE A 494 34.52 22.37 0.62
C ILE A 494 34.03 23.80 0.32
N SER A 495 34.47 24.41 -0.79
CA SER A 495 34.03 25.75 -1.19
C SER A 495 32.53 25.77 -1.51
N ALA A 496 32.01 24.73 -2.17
CA ALA A 496 30.59 24.56 -2.43
C ALA A 496 29.78 24.38 -1.13
N ILE A 497 30.33 23.69 -0.11
CA ILE A 497 29.71 23.61 1.22
C ILE A 497 29.70 24.99 1.89
N ARG A 498 30.85 25.68 1.90
CA ARG A 498 30.99 27.03 2.48
C ARG A 498 30.01 28.02 1.86
N ALA A 499 29.81 27.98 0.54
CA ALA A 499 28.91 28.86 -0.19
C ALA A 499 27.42 28.68 0.21
N ARG A 500 27.05 27.57 0.86
CA ARG A 500 25.70 27.37 1.40
C ARG A 500 25.48 28.07 2.73
N ILE A 501 26.55 28.52 3.39
CA ILE A 501 26.47 29.45 4.53
C ILE A 501 26.36 30.85 3.93
N ARG A 502 25.23 31.53 4.11
CA ARG A 502 25.10 32.92 3.66
C ARG A 502 26.12 33.79 4.40
N GLU A 503 26.77 34.71 3.69
CA GLU A 503 27.85 35.53 4.24
C GLU A 503 27.43 36.40 5.43
N ASP A 504 26.14 36.74 5.54
CA ASP A 504 25.56 37.53 6.62
C ASP A 504 25.17 36.72 7.87
N VAL A 505 25.17 35.38 7.80
CA VAL A 505 24.62 34.53 8.87
C VAL A 505 25.64 34.19 9.96
N ALA A 506 26.89 33.85 9.60
CA ALA A 506 27.92 33.44 10.55
C ALA A 506 29.35 33.94 10.21
N PRO A 507 29.54 35.26 9.98
CA PRO A 507 30.83 35.81 9.55
C PRO A 507 31.95 35.67 10.60
N LEU A 508 31.64 35.80 11.90
CA LEU A 508 32.65 35.70 12.96
C LEU A 508 33.16 34.26 13.11
N SER A 509 32.27 33.29 13.01
CA SER A 509 32.57 31.86 13.07
C SER A 509 33.45 31.42 11.90
N LEU A 510 33.12 31.84 10.68
CA LEU A 510 33.96 31.57 9.51
C LEU A 510 35.37 32.16 9.67
N LYS A 511 35.48 33.41 10.16
CA LYS A 511 36.77 34.04 10.43
C LYS A 511 37.57 33.31 11.52
N ALA A 512 36.91 32.85 12.59
CA ALA A 512 37.55 32.09 13.64
C ALA A 512 38.06 30.73 13.13
N ILE A 513 37.29 30.05 12.28
CA ILE A 513 37.71 28.81 11.61
C ILE A 513 38.93 29.07 10.72
N ASP A 514 38.89 30.11 9.88
CA ASP A 514 40.00 30.44 8.97
C ASP A 514 41.33 30.67 9.72
N GLY A 515 41.26 31.16 10.96
CA GLY A 515 42.41 31.37 11.86
C GLY A 515 43.05 30.12 12.46
N LEU A 516 42.48 28.92 12.29
CA LEU A 516 43.08 27.67 12.78
C LEU A 516 44.25 27.22 11.90
N GLY A 517 45.28 26.63 12.52
CA GLY A 517 46.49 26.16 11.82
C GLY A 517 46.30 24.86 11.01
N ASP A 518 45.40 23.97 11.43
CA ASP A 518 45.15 22.69 10.77
C ASP A 518 44.10 22.82 9.65
N ALA A 519 44.52 22.64 8.40
CA ALA A 519 43.65 22.75 7.24
C ALA A 519 42.51 21.72 7.21
N THR A 520 42.74 20.51 7.72
CA THR A 520 41.76 19.41 7.74
C THR A 520 40.66 19.70 8.77
N VAL A 521 41.05 20.22 9.95
CA VAL A 521 40.11 20.68 10.98
C VAL A 521 39.29 21.87 10.48
N ARG A 522 39.91 22.85 9.80
CA ARG A 522 39.18 23.97 9.19
C ARG A 522 38.09 23.50 8.25
N ARG A 523 38.43 22.58 7.35
CA ARG A 523 37.48 22.00 6.38
C ARG A 523 36.32 21.33 7.10
N LEU A 524 36.58 20.52 8.14
CA LEU A 524 35.52 19.86 8.91
C LEU A 524 34.62 20.85 9.66
N LEU A 525 35.18 21.87 10.31
CA LEU A 525 34.40 22.85 11.05
C LEU A 525 33.51 23.71 10.14
N VAL A 526 33.91 23.95 8.89
CA VAL A 526 33.02 24.56 7.88
C VAL A 526 31.82 23.67 7.60
N VAL A 527 32.02 22.35 7.46
CA VAL A 527 30.91 21.39 7.26
C VAL A 527 29.98 21.38 8.47
N ILE A 528 30.53 21.31 9.68
CA ILE A 528 29.73 21.33 10.92
C ILE A 528 28.95 22.64 11.04
N LEU A 529 29.58 23.78 10.80
CA LEU A 529 28.92 25.09 10.84
C LEU A 529 27.78 25.18 9.82
N GLU A 530 27.97 24.65 8.61
CA GLU A 530 26.91 24.60 7.59
C GLU A 530 25.71 23.76 8.05
N GLN A 531 25.95 22.58 8.62
CA GLN A 531 24.90 21.70 9.14
C GLN A 531 24.11 22.37 10.27
N VAL A 532 24.79 23.10 11.16
CA VAL A 532 24.15 23.86 12.25
C VAL A 532 23.34 25.04 11.69
N CYS A 533 23.93 25.85 10.80
CA CYS A 533 23.23 26.99 10.19
C CYS A 533 21.93 26.58 9.47
N GLN A 534 21.96 25.45 8.74
CA GLN A 534 20.78 24.90 8.08
C GLN A 534 19.79 24.28 9.07
N GLY A 535 20.28 23.41 9.97
CA GLY A 535 19.43 22.66 10.89
C GLY A 535 18.66 23.53 11.88
N TYR A 536 19.25 24.63 12.35
CA TYR A 536 18.63 25.54 13.31
C TYR A 536 17.98 26.78 12.65
N GLY A 537 17.93 26.85 11.32
CA GLY A 537 17.20 27.89 10.60
C GLY A 537 17.77 29.29 10.77
N PHE A 538 19.09 29.45 10.85
CA PHE A 538 19.72 30.77 11.09
C PHE A 538 19.48 31.79 9.97
N ALA A 539 19.12 31.33 8.77
CA ALA A 539 18.73 32.21 7.68
C ALA A 539 17.39 32.94 7.92
N THR A 540 16.54 32.42 8.80
CA THR A 540 15.23 33.03 9.16
C THR A 540 15.25 33.65 10.56
N ASP A 541 16.00 33.10 11.52
CA ASP A 541 16.13 33.63 12.87
C ASP A 541 17.48 34.35 13.08
N THR A 542 17.56 35.58 12.54
CA THR A 542 18.80 36.37 12.50
C THR A 542 19.32 36.76 13.89
N ALA A 543 18.44 36.92 14.88
CA ALA A 543 18.83 37.24 16.25
C ALA A 543 19.52 36.05 16.93
N LEU A 544 18.99 34.84 16.76
CA LEU A 544 19.65 33.62 17.21
C LEU A 544 20.96 33.38 16.44
N ALA A 545 20.97 33.62 15.13
CA ALA A 545 22.16 33.49 14.30
C ALA A 545 23.31 34.39 14.80
N ALA A 546 23.04 35.66 15.10
CA ALA A 546 24.04 36.61 15.60
C ALA A 546 24.56 36.21 17.00
N ALA A 547 23.67 35.76 17.90
CA ALA A 547 24.06 35.30 19.22
C ALA A 547 24.93 34.03 19.16
N PHE A 548 24.55 33.09 18.28
CA PHE A 548 25.31 31.88 18.03
C PHE A 548 26.68 32.20 17.41
N ASP A 549 26.74 33.08 16.42
CA ASP A 549 27.96 33.39 15.68
C ASP A 549 29.08 33.90 16.61
N GLY A 550 28.74 34.85 17.49
CA GLY A 550 29.69 35.36 18.50
C GLY A 550 30.11 34.28 19.51
N TRP A 551 29.17 33.44 19.96
CA TRP A 551 29.45 32.36 20.90
C TRP A 551 30.34 31.28 20.29
N PHE A 552 30.00 30.78 19.10
CA PHE A 552 30.72 29.72 18.41
C PHE A 552 32.14 30.18 18.07
N ALA A 553 32.29 31.38 17.49
CA ALA A 553 33.60 31.98 17.19
C ALA A 553 34.52 32.04 18.42
N ALA A 554 33.98 32.35 19.60
CA ALA A 554 34.75 32.38 20.85
C ALA A 554 35.17 30.98 21.36
N LYS A 555 34.50 29.90 20.93
CA LYS A 555 34.82 28.53 21.34
C LYS A 555 35.72 27.78 20.36
N VAL A 556 35.72 28.16 19.07
CA VAL A 556 36.53 27.52 18.02
C VAL A 556 38.02 27.36 18.38
N PRO A 557 38.73 28.37 18.95
CA PRO A 557 40.15 28.21 19.29
C PRO A 557 40.44 27.10 20.31
N GLY A 558 39.47 26.74 21.16
CA GLY A 558 39.58 25.71 22.19
C GLY A 558 38.66 24.51 21.92
N TYR A 559 38.45 24.15 20.65
CA TYR A 559 37.51 23.08 20.27
C TYR A 559 37.86 21.72 20.91
N ALA A 560 39.16 21.39 21.01
CA ALA A 560 39.63 20.10 21.51
C ALA A 560 39.28 19.89 23.00
N ASP A 561 39.35 20.94 23.81
CA ASP A 561 39.01 20.90 25.24
C ASP A 561 37.51 20.72 25.50
N ARG A 562 36.69 20.87 24.46
CA ARG A 562 35.22 20.81 24.51
C ARG A 562 34.65 19.61 23.77
N THR A 563 35.49 18.63 23.44
CA THR A 563 35.05 17.38 22.82
C THR A 563 34.10 16.61 23.74
N ALA A 564 32.95 16.17 23.22
CA ALA A 564 31.96 15.39 23.96
C ALA A 564 31.66 14.06 23.25
N LEU A 565 32.72 13.30 22.92
CA LEU A 565 32.55 11.96 22.36
C LEU A 565 31.94 11.00 23.40
N PRO A 566 31.06 10.07 22.98
CA PRO A 566 30.57 9.01 23.86
C PRO A 566 31.72 8.15 24.39
N ALA A 567 31.61 7.71 25.65
CA ALA A 567 32.63 6.87 26.29
C ALA A 567 33.00 5.64 25.45
N ALA A 568 32.01 4.95 24.87
CA ALA A 568 32.26 3.76 24.04
C ALA A 568 33.04 4.05 22.75
N VAL A 569 32.94 5.27 22.20
CA VAL A 569 33.73 5.72 21.04
C VAL A 569 35.14 6.09 21.48
N PHE A 570 35.27 6.77 22.62
CA PHE A 570 36.56 7.10 23.21
C PHE A 570 37.39 5.85 23.53
N ASP A 571 36.79 4.85 24.20
CA ASP A 571 37.43 3.58 24.53
C ASP A 571 37.92 2.84 23.28
N ALA A 572 37.14 2.89 22.18
CA ALA A 572 37.51 2.27 20.91
C ALA A 572 38.70 2.98 20.24
N ILE A 573 38.75 4.31 20.32
CA ILE A 573 39.89 5.11 19.85
C ILE A 573 41.14 4.82 20.69
N GLU A 574 41.00 4.72 22.02
CA GLU A 574 42.10 4.38 22.91
C GLU A 574 42.67 2.99 22.59
N ALA A 575 41.79 2.00 22.38
CA ALA A 575 42.19 0.66 21.98
C ALA A 575 42.93 0.66 20.63
N ALA A 576 42.47 1.41 19.63
CA ALA A 576 43.16 1.55 18.35
C ALA A 576 44.53 2.24 18.49
N SER A 577 44.61 3.27 19.35
CA SER A 577 45.87 3.95 19.66
C SER A 577 46.88 3.03 20.33
N GLN A 578 46.46 2.19 21.27
CA GLN A 578 47.31 1.18 21.91
C GLN A 578 47.83 0.12 20.92
N ARG A 579 47.09 -0.16 19.83
CA ARG A 579 47.52 -1.07 18.75
C ARG A 579 48.47 -0.42 17.74
N GLY A 580 48.59 0.91 17.74
CA GLY A 580 49.41 1.67 16.80
C GLY A 580 48.69 2.08 15.51
N ASP A 581 47.38 1.84 15.41
CA ASP A 581 46.58 2.08 14.20
C ASP A 581 45.87 3.44 14.22
N TRP A 582 46.43 4.43 14.94
CA TRP A 582 45.80 5.72 15.17
C TRP A 582 46.78 6.88 14.98
N SER A 583 46.36 7.91 14.24
CA SER A 583 47.21 9.07 13.89
C SER A 583 46.83 10.35 14.65
N ASP A 584 47.79 11.27 14.78
CA ASP A 584 47.54 12.61 15.36
C ASP A 584 46.47 13.38 14.57
N GLY A 585 46.48 13.23 13.23
CA GLY A 585 45.47 13.80 12.35
C GLY A 585 44.07 13.25 12.61
N ALA A 586 43.93 11.94 12.81
CA ALA A 586 42.66 11.32 13.20
C ALA A 586 42.20 11.78 14.59
N THR A 587 43.12 12.03 15.51
CA THR A 587 42.83 12.60 16.85
C THR A 587 42.23 14.00 16.74
N ALA A 588 42.82 14.87 15.92
CA ALA A 588 42.30 16.23 15.69
C ALA A 588 40.88 16.20 15.10
N ILE A 589 40.61 15.27 14.17
CA ILE A 589 39.28 15.07 13.60
C ILE A 589 38.28 14.51 14.61
N ALA A 590 38.66 13.53 15.41
CA ALA A 590 37.81 13.00 16.48
C ALA A 590 37.40 14.12 17.47
N ASN A 591 38.35 14.97 17.85
CA ASN A 591 38.09 16.13 18.71
C ASN A 591 37.15 17.15 18.07
N ALA A 592 37.32 17.44 16.78
CA ALA A 592 36.44 18.35 16.04
C ALA A 592 35.02 17.78 15.87
N VAL A 593 34.87 16.48 15.64
CA VAL A 593 33.57 15.79 15.65
C VAL A 593 32.91 15.90 17.03
N GLY A 594 33.65 15.58 18.10
CA GLY A 594 33.16 15.71 19.47
C GLY A 594 32.77 17.14 19.84
N PHE A 595 33.49 18.14 19.33
CA PHE A 595 33.11 19.55 19.46
C PHE A 595 31.79 19.85 18.74
N GLY A 596 31.59 19.34 17.53
CA GLY A 596 30.31 19.44 16.82
C GLY A 596 29.14 18.84 17.61
N LEU A 597 29.31 17.64 18.17
CA LEU A 597 28.30 17.01 19.03
C LEU A 597 27.97 17.85 20.27
N TRP A 598 28.99 18.44 20.90
CA TRP A 598 28.81 19.37 22.03
C TRP A 598 28.04 20.64 21.63
N VAL A 599 28.34 21.21 20.46
CA VAL A 599 27.63 22.37 19.91
C VAL A 599 26.15 22.03 19.68
N SER A 600 25.85 20.92 19.00
CA SER A 600 24.47 20.51 18.77
C SER A 600 23.73 20.23 20.09
N ALA A 601 24.38 19.59 21.08
CA ALA A 601 23.77 19.37 22.40
C ALA A 601 23.47 20.68 23.14
N THR A 602 24.36 21.66 23.03
CA THR A 602 24.16 23.00 23.61
C THR A 602 22.99 23.72 22.95
N MET A 603 22.88 23.63 21.62
CA MET A 603 21.77 24.20 20.86
C MET A 603 20.43 23.53 21.19
N GLU A 604 20.40 22.21 21.34
CA GLU A 604 19.19 21.48 21.79
C GLU A 604 18.77 21.90 23.21
N SER A 605 19.73 22.15 24.12
CA SER A 605 19.44 22.67 25.46
C SER A 605 18.85 24.09 25.38
N HIS A 606 19.46 24.96 24.60
CA HIS A 606 18.97 26.32 24.37
C HIS A 606 17.53 26.32 23.82
N LEU A 607 17.22 25.47 22.84
CA LEU A 607 15.88 25.36 22.29
C LEU A 607 14.84 24.92 23.34
N LYS A 608 15.20 24.08 24.30
CA LYS A 608 14.31 23.73 25.43
C LYS A 608 14.04 24.93 26.34
N GLU A 609 15.06 25.74 26.61
CA GLU A 609 14.90 26.97 27.40
C GLU A 609 14.04 28.00 26.67
N ARG A 610 14.30 28.21 25.37
CA ARG A 610 13.45 29.04 24.51
C ARG A 610 12.00 28.55 24.48
N ALA A 611 11.79 27.24 24.39
CA ALA A 611 10.46 26.64 24.48
C ALA A 611 9.76 26.97 25.80
N SER A 612 10.46 26.86 26.92
CA SER A 612 9.93 27.19 28.24
C SER A 612 9.59 28.68 28.37
N PHE A 613 10.45 29.54 27.84
CA PHE A 613 10.20 30.98 27.76
C PHE A 613 8.93 31.30 26.96
N LEU A 614 8.81 30.78 25.73
CA LEU A 614 7.65 31.00 24.87
C LEU A 614 6.34 30.45 25.48
N ARG A 615 6.39 29.33 26.24
CA ARG A 615 5.25 28.82 27.01
C ARG A 615 4.83 29.76 28.14
N THR A 616 5.79 30.35 28.84
CA THR A 616 5.52 31.30 29.93
C THR A 616 4.88 32.58 29.40
N CYS A 617 5.28 33.01 28.19
CA CYS A 617 4.70 34.15 27.47
C CYS A 617 3.45 33.80 26.64
N SER A 618 2.95 32.55 26.70
CA SER A 618 1.92 32.03 25.78
C SER A 618 0.57 32.75 25.85
N GLY A 619 0.24 33.39 26.98
CA GLY A 619 -1.00 34.16 27.11
C GLY A 619 -1.09 35.30 26.10
N ASP A 620 -0.02 36.08 25.97
CA ASP A 620 0.03 37.22 25.05
C ASP A 620 0.30 36.79 23.61
N THR A 621 1.10 35.74 23.41
CA THR A 621 1.28 35.12 22.09
C THR A 621 -0.05 34.56 21.55
N LYS A 622 -0.86 33.86 22.37
CA LYS A 622 -2.17 33.35 21.94
C LYS A 622 -3.17 34.46 21.61
N LYS A 623 -3.14 35.59 22.34
CA LYS A 623 -3.97 36.76 22.03
C LYS A 623 -3.59 37.38 20.68
N LEU A 624 -2.28 37.56 20.44
CA LEU A 624 -1.75 38.03 19.17
C LEU A 624 -2.17 37.09 18.04
N LEU A 625 -1.95 35.78 18.18
CA LEU A 625 -2.32 34.79 17.15
C LEU A 625 -3.82 34.82 16.88
N ARG A 626 -4.68 34.82 17.90
CA ARG A 626 -6.15 34.92 17.71
C ARG A 626 -6.56 36.20 17.00
N HIS A 627 -5.90 37.33 17.28
CA HIS A 627 -6.16 38.58 16.59
C HIS A 627 -5.77 38.49 15.10
N LEU A 628 -4.57 37.99 14.82
CA LEU A 628 -4.06 37.82 13.46
C LEU A 628 -4.81 36.75 12.66
N THR A 629 -5.45 35.80 13.34
CA THR A 629 -6.20 34.71 12.70
C THR A 629 -7.71 34.85 12.82
N ALA A 630 -8.22 35.97 13.34
CA ALA A 630 -9.65 36.22 13.46
C ALA A 630 -10.26 36.28 12.05
N ARG A 631 -11.24 35.42 11.76
CA ARG A 631 -11.92 35.39 10.46
C ARG A 631 -12.74 36.67 10.25
N PRO A 632 -12.78 37.22 9.01
CA PRO A 632 -13.82 38.18 8.66
C PRO A 632 -15.20 37.50 8.77
N SER A 633 -16.23 38.30 9.02
CA SER A 633 -17.60 37.81 9.14
C SER A 633 -18.04 37.07 7.86
N PRO A 634 -19.03 36.14 7.93
CA PRO A 634 -19.55 35.45 6.75
C PRO A 634 -20.02 36.40 5.63
N ALA A 635 -20.44 37.62 5.98
CA ALA A 635 -20.85 38.65 5.04
C ALA A 635 -19.67 39.30 4.27
N GLU A 636 -18.50 39.40 4.91
CA GLU A 636 -17.26 39.92 4.29
C GLU A 636 -16.57 38.87 3.41
N ALA A 637 -16.69 37.58 3.75
CA ALA A 637 -16.14 36.46 2.96
C ALA A 637 -16.81 36.28 1.57
N LEU A 638 -18.01 36.81 1.38
CA LEU A 638 -18.80 36.69 0.15
C LEU A 638 -18.52 37.79 -0.90
N SER A 639 -17.78 38.85 -0.55
CA SER A 639 -17.58 40.02 -1.43
C SER A 639 -16.17 40.12 -2.04
N ASP A 640 -15.16 39.50 -1.43
CA ASP A 640 -13.80 39.36 -1.95
C ASP A 640 -13.08 38.23 -1.17
N PRO A 641 -12.50 37.15 -1.76
CA PRO A 641 -11.88 36.10 -0.97
C PRO A 641 -10.72 36.69 -0.12
N PRO A 642 -10.83 36.64 1.21
CA PRO A 642 -9.85 37.26 2.10
C PRO A 642 -8.52 36.49 2.06
N VAL A 643 -7.41 37.20 2.31
CA VAL A 643 -6.13 36.55 2.61
C VAL A 643 -6.32 35.71 3.87
N GLN A 644 -6.03 34.42 3.80
CA GLN A 644 -6.24 33.48 4.89
C GLN A 644 -4.95 33.24 5.67
N PRO A 645 -4.86 33.63 6.95
CA PRO A 645 -3.72 33.31 7.81
C PRO A 645 -3.81 31.86 8.29
N VAL A 646 -2.70 31.13 8.23
CA VAL A 646 -2.58 29.73 8.66
C VAL A 646 -1.25 29.52 9.38
N ILE A 647 -1.27 28.80 10.51
CA ILE A 647 -0.06 28.43 11.25
C ILE A 647 0.56 27.18 10.60
N ASP A 648 1.87 27.20 10.32
CA ASP A 648 2.60 26.09 9.69
C ASP A 648 3.86 25.65 10.47
N GLY A 649 4.49 24.57 10.02
CA GLY A 649 5.81 24.13 10.43
C GLY A 649 5.83 23.45 11.80
N PRO A 650 6.94 23.55 12.56
CA PRO A 650 7.08 22.87 13.84
C PRO A 650 6.02 23.27 14.89
N TRP A 651 5.51 24.50 14.84
CA TRP A 651 4.44 24.93 15.75
C TRP A 651 3.08 24.33 15.37
N ALA A 652 2.78 24.21 14.07
CA ALA A 652 1.61 23.46 13.61
C ALA A 652 1.67 22.00 14.07
N ALA A 653 2.84 21.36 13.94
CA ALA A 653 3.09 20.02 14.47
C ALA A 653 2.81 19.93 15.97
N ALA A 654 3.27 20.91 16.75
CA ALA A 654 2.99 21.00 18.19
C ALA A 654 1.49 20.97 18.48
N LEU A 655 0.73 21.84 17.80
CA LEU A 655 -0.71 22.00 18.00
C LEU A 655 -1.46 20.72 17.66
N HIS A 656 -1.12 20.05 16.55
CA HIS A 656 -1.69 18.75 16.19
C HIS A 656 -1.40 17.68 17.24
N LEU A 657 -0.15 17.59 17.71
CA LEU A 657 0.23 16.60 18.73
C LEU A 657 -0.41 16.85 20.08
N ASP A 658 -0.48 18.11 20.53
CA ASP A 658 -1.13 18.46 21.80
C ASP A 658 -2.66 18.24 21.73
N HIS A 659 -3.27 18.43 20.56
CA HIS A 659 -4.68 18.10 20.33
C HIS A 659 -4.95 16.59 20.41
N CYS A 660 -4.11 15.78 19.75
CA CYS A 660 -4.25 14.31 19.76
C CYS A 660 -3.78 13.65 21.07
N TRP A 661 -2.86 14.27 21.80
CA TRP A 661 -2.24 13.74 23.02
C TRP A 661 -1.97 14.81 24.10
N PRO A 662 -3.01 15.36 24.73
CA PRO A 662 -2.88 16.41 25.73
C PRO A 662 -2.05 16.01 26.96
N GLU A 663 -1.95 14.71 27.26
CA GLU A 663 -1.20 14.17 28.41
C GLU A 663 0.32 14.08 28.19
N LYS A 664 0.79 14.07 26.94
CA LYS A 664 2.22 13.88 26.62
C LYS A 664 3.02 15.18 26.53
N GLY A 665 2.35 16.35 26.54
CA GLY A 665 2.96 17.68 26.58
C GLY A 665 4.11 17.84 25.58
N TYR A 666 3.81 17.91 24.28
CA TYR A 666 4.87 17.85 23.27
C TYR A 666 5.69 19.16 23.22
N GLY A 667 7.01 19.00 23.20
CA GLY A 667 8.02 20.06 23.34
C GLY A 667 8.14 21.08 22.19
N ALA A 668 7.22 21.08 21.22
CA ALA A 668 7.40 21.80 19.96
C ALA A 668 7.22 23.33 20.06
N SER A 669 7.19 23.87 21.28
CA SER A 669 7.18 25.30 21.56
C SER A 669 8.53 26.02 21.39
N ALA A 670 9.57 25.35 20.87
CA ALA A 670 10.93 25.90 20.75
C ALA A 670 11.16 26.75 19.50
N ALA A 671 10.40 26.50 18.43
CA ALA A 671 10.50 27.22 17.17
C ALA A 671 9.58 28.45 17.19
N PRO A 672 9.94 29.54 16.48
CA PRO A 672 9.03 30.66 16.27
C PRO A 672 7.77 30.20 15.51
N VAL A 673 6.64 30.84 15.77
CA VAL A 673 5.38 30.56 15.09
C VAL A 673 5.49 31.00 13.64
N ALA A 674 5.36 30.08 12.69
CA ALA A 674 5.29 30.43 11.27
C ALA A 674 3.83 30.69 10.87
N LEU A 675 3.52 31.93 10.48
CA LEU A 675 2.23 32.36 9.97
C LEU A 675 2.31 32.54 8.45
N LEU A 676 1.59 31.71 7.71
CA LEU A 676 1.45 31.79 6.27
C LEU A 676 0.18 32.55 5.91
N LEU A 677 0.32 33.60 5.10
CA LEU A 677 -0.78 34.35 4.51
C LEU A 677 -1.07 33.79 3.11
N GLN A 678 -2.19 33.10 2.95
CA GLN A 678 -2.64 32.48 1.70
C GLN A 678 -3.54 33.43 0.91
N ASP A 679 -3.18 33.74 -0.34
CA ASP A 679 -4.02 34.58 -1.22
C ASP A 679 -5.10 33.76 -1.92
N GLY A 680 -6.35 33.84 -1.44
CA GLY A 680 -7.49 33.09 -1.98
C GLY A 680 -7.96 33.52 -3.39
N LYS A 681 -7.50 34.68 -3.90
CA LYS A 681 -7.86 35.18 -5.24
C LYS A 681 -6.85 34.77 -6.33
N GLY A 682 -5.60 34.50 -5.91
CA GLY A 682 -4.44 34.32 -6.78
C GLY A 682 -4.04 35.63 -7.48
N GLY A 683 -2.76 35.97 -7.45
CA GLY A 683 -2.18 37.05 -8.27
C GLY A 683 -1.98 38.40 -7.58
N ARG A 684 -2.26 38.55 -6.27
CA ARG A 684 -1.80 39.72 -5.51
C ARG A 684 -0.27 39.68 -5.34
N GLN A 685 0.39 40.85 -5.36
CA GLN A 685 1.84 40.90 -5.13
C GLN A 685 2.14 40.61 -3.65
N PRO A 686 3.11 39.73 -3.32
CA PRO A 686 3.49 39.40 -1.94
C PRO A 686 3.69 40.60 -1.02
N ASN A 687 4.32 41.67 -1.54
CA ASN A 687 4.61 42.87 -0.78
C ASN A 687 3.36 43.65 -0.35
N GLU A 688 2.30 43.63 -1.15
CA GLU A 688 1.04 44.31 -0.81
C GLU A 688 0.36 43.63 0.38
N ILE A 689 0.34 42.29 0.37
CA ILE A 689 -0.22 41.48 1.47
C ILE A 689 0.60 41.68 2.75
N LEU A 690 1.93 41.64 2.66
CA LEU A 690 2.82 41.87 3.81
C LEU A 690 2.70 43.28 4.36
N THR A 691 2.53 44.30 3.49
CA THR A 691 2.34 45.68 3.94
C THR A 691 1.02 45.84 4.70
N ALA A 692 -0.07 45.26 4.22
CA ALA A 692 -1.35 45.27 4.91
C ALA A 692 -1.30 44.55 6.26
N ALA A 693 -0.65 43.39 6.31
CA ALA A 693 -0.45 42.64 7.56
C ALA A 693 0.42 43.42 8.57
N ALA A 694 1.45 44.13 8.11
CA ALA A 694 2.31 44.94 8.96
C ALA A 694 1.51 46.05 9.66
N THR A 695 0.64 46.76 8.93
CA THR A 695 -0.22 47.80 9.50
C THR A 695 -1.14 47.25 10.58
N LEU A 696 -1.78 46.09 10.34
CA LEU A 696 -2.64 45.43 11.33
C LEU A 696 -1.88 45.03 12.59
N ILE A 697 -0.67 44.51 12.44
CA ILE A 697 0.20 44.15 13.58
C ILE A 697 0.60 45.41 14.35
N GLU A 698 1.01 46.48 13.67
CA GLU A 698 1.40 47.75 14.28
C GLU A 698 0.25 48.38 15.06
N ASP A 699 -0.97 48.41 14.49
CA ASP A 699 -2.17 48.90 15.17
C ASP A 699 -2.48 48.10 16.44
N TRP A 700 -2.35 46.77 16.39
CA TRP A 700 -2.54 45.91 17.56
C TRP A 700 -1.48 46.16 18.64
N LEU A 701 -0.22 46.36 18.24
CA LEU A 701 0.90 46.65 19.15
C LEU A 701 0.72 47.99 19.87
N ILE A 702 0.12 49.00 19.22
CA ILE A 702 -0.21 50.28 19.84
C ILE A 702 -1.23 50.09 20.98
N GLY A 703 -2.24 49.22 20.78
CA GLY A 703 -3.27 48.90 21.77
C GLY A 703 -2.82 47.96 22.90
N HIS A 704 -1.68 47.26 22.73
CA HIS A 704 -1.13 46.32 23.70
C HIS A 704 0.35 46.65 24.03
N PRO A 705 0.61 47.82 24.65
CA PRO A 705 1.96 48.29 24.89
C PRO A 705 2.64 47.46 25.99
N GLY A 706 3.39 46.43 25.58
CA GLY A 706 4.23 45.67 26.50
C GLY A 706 4.45 44.21 26.11
N GLY A 707 5.28 43.95 25.10
CA GLY A 707 5.83 42.59 24.92
C GLY A 707 6.57 42.37 23.60
N PHE A 708 6.08 42.92 22.50
CA PHE A 708 6.56 42.59 21.15
C PHE A 708 7.02 43.83 20.37
N ALA A 709 7.87 43.59 19.38
CA ALA A 709 8.27 44.54 18.36
C ALA A 709 8.14 43.89 16.98
N LEU A 710 7.85 44.71 15.96
CA LEU A 710 7.77 44.26 14.58
C LEU A 710 8.99 44.75 13.80
N ASP A 711 9.70 43.81 13.19
CA ASP A 711 10.77 44.07 12.25
C ASP A 711 10.29 43.72 10.82
N ARG A 712 10.46 44.64 9.88
CA ARG A 712 10.08 44.46 8.47
C ARG A 712 11.30 44.00 7.67
N GLY A 713 11.20 42.86 6.99
CA GLY A 713 12.24 42.35 6.08
C GLY A 713 11.76 42.30 4.63
N ASP A 714 12.70 42.09 3.70
CA ASP A 714 12.42 42.09 2.25
C ASP A 714 11.51 40.93 1.77
N ARG A 715 11.33 39.88 2.59
CA ARG A 715 10.57 38.66 2.23
C ARG A 715 9.52 38.25 3.27
N GLY A 716 9.30 39.04 4.31
CA GLY A 716 8.40 38.70 5.41
C GLY A 716 8.47 39.67 6.58
N LEU A 717 7.63 39.44 7.57
CA LEU A 717 7.57 40.20 8.82
C LEU A 717 8.05 39.33 9.98
N THR A 718 8.80 39.92 10.91
CA THR A 718 9.28 39.24 12.11
C THR A 718 8.72 39.92 13.33
N ILE A 719 8.03 39.18 14.18
CA ILE A 719 7.54 39.65 15.47
C ILE A 719 8.49 39.10 16.53
N ALA A 720 9.27 39.98 17.15
CA ALA A 720 10.26 39.64 18.17
C ALA A 720 9.81 40.13 19.54
N TRP A 721 10.38 39.54 20.59
CA TRP A 721 10.24 40.07 21.94
C TRP A 721 10.92 41.45 22.04
N ASN A 722 10.32 42.37 22.81
CA ASN A 722 10.80 43.75 22.86
C ASN A 722 12.15 43.87 23.61
N ALA A 723 12.38 43.04 24.63
CA ALA A 723 13.62 43.03 25.43
C ALA A 723 14.49 41.80 25.12
N GLU A 724 15.76 41.86 25.50
CA GLU A 724 16.59 40.65 25.53
C GLU A 724 16.12 39.70 26.62
N ALA A 725 16.03 38.41 26.29
CA ALA A 725 15.81 37.33 27.23
C ALA A 725 17.12 36.54 27.43
N ASP A 726 17.35 36.07 28.65
CA ASP A 726 18.41 35.12 28.96
C ASP A 726 17.89 33.70 28.68
N LEU A 727 18.44 33.09 27.63
CA LEU A 727 18.06 31.78 27.10
C LEU A 727 19.36 30.98 26.94
N ALA A 728 19.98 30.65 28.07
CA ALA A 728 21.34 30.13 28.16
C ALA A 728 21.67 29.10 27.05
N PRO A 729 22.85 29.21 26.42
CA PRO A 729 23.94 30.11 26.74
C PRO A 729 23.82 31.50 26.09
N PHE A 730 22.69 31.82 25.45
CA PHE A 730 22.54 33.04 24.65
C PHE A 730 21.68 34.07 25.36
N ARG A 731 22.01 35.34 25.13
CA ARG A 731 21.17 36.48 25.51
C ARG A 731 20.87 37.30 24.27
N TYR A 732 19.60 37.33 23.87
CA TYR A 732 19.14 37.99 22.65
C TYR A 732 17.64 38.27 22.71
N ARG A 733 17.10 38.98 21.72
CA ARG A 733 15.67 39.24 21.57
C ARG A 733 15.04 38.07 20.80
N PRO A 734 14.30 37.14 21.45
CA PRO A 734 13.78 35.96 20.76
C PRO A 734 12.70 36.31 19.74
N THR A 735 12.80 35.72 18.55
CA THR A 735 11.74 35.74 17.55
C THR A 735 10.54 34.92 18.06
N VAL A 736 9.35 35.52 18.05
CA VAL A 736 8.10 34.92 18.52
C VAL A 736 7.30 34.36 17.34
N ALA A 737 7.14 35.15 16.28
CA ALA A 737 6.45 34.73 15.07
C ALA A 737 7.09 35.31 13.81
N THR A 738 7.02 34.57 12.71
CA THR A 738 7.41 35.03 11.37
C THR A 738 6.19 34.96 10.46
N VAL A 739 5.92 36.02 9.72
CA VAL A 739 4.80 36.09 8.77
C VAL A 739 5.35 36.14 7.35
N SER A 740 4.89 35.23 6.50
CA SER A 740 5.23 35.17 5.08
C SER A 740 4.00 34.89 4.23
N THR A 741 4.11 35.08 2.92
CA THR A 741 3.01 34.89 1.97
C THR A 741 3.25 33.66 1.10
N THR A 742 2.19 32.90 0.80
CA THR A 742 2.23 31.83 -0.19
C THR A 742 1.02 31.93 -1.12
N PRO A 743 1.17 31.62 -2.43
CA PRO A 743 0.00 31.45 -3.28
C PRO A 743 -0.85 30.28 -2.77
N ALA A 744 -2.19 30.43 -2.81
CA ALA A 744 -3.10 29.32 -2.51
C ALA A 744 -2.99 28.26 -3.62
N ALA A 745 -2.59 27.03 -3.28
CA ALA A 745 -2.56 25.94 -4.24
C ALA A 745 -3.99 25.49 -4.55
N GLN A 746 -4.34 25.38 -5.84
CA GLN A 746 -5.65 24.89 -6.26
C GLN A 746 -5.88 23.47 -5.74
N GLY A 747 -6.93 23.27 -4.93
CA GLY A 747 -7.26 21.97 -4.34
C GLY A 747 -6.47 21.58 -3.08
N ALA A 748 -5.76 22.52 -2.44
CA ALA A 748 -5.16 22.29 -1.13
C ALA A 748 -6.25 22.00 -0.07
N PRO A 749 -5.99 21.11 0.92
CA PRO A 749 -6.90 20.87 2.01
C PRO A 749 -7.17 22.16 2.81
N TYR A 750 -8.38 22.29 3.34
CA TYR A 750 -8.70 23.38 4.25
C TYR A 750 -7.85 23.26 5.53
N PRO A 751 -7.41 24.39 6.11
CA PRO A 751 -6.65 24.35 7.36
C PRO A 751 -7.50 23.75 8.49
N SER A 752 -6.85 22.94 9.32
CA SER A 752 -7.43 22.39 10.54
C SER A 752 -7.67 23.50 11.58
N LEU A 753 -8.75 23.39 12.34
CA LEU A 753 -9.01 24.29 13.47
C LEU A 753 -8.58 23.58 14.77
N VAL A 754 -7.47 24.01 15.34
CA VAL A 754 -6.97 23.51 16.64
C VAL A 754 -7.07 24.63 17.66
N ASP A 755 -7.85 24.43 18.73
CA ASP A 755 -8.13 25.45 19.76
C ASP A 755 -8.62 26.81 19.19
N GLY A 756 -9.35 26.77 18.08
CA GLY A 756 -9.85 27.95 17.37
C GLY A 756 -8.80 28.70 16.53
N LEU A 757 -7.58 28.16 16.40
CA LEU A 757 -6.53 28.68 15.52
C LEU A 757 -6.53 27.90 14.19
N PRO A 758 -6.39 28.59 13.04
CA PRO A 758 -6.19 27.94 11.75
C PRO A 758 -4.76 27.42 11.65
N VAL A 759 -4.62 26.11 11.54
CA VAL A 759 -3.35 25.37 11.42
C VAL A 759 -3.34 24.66 10.06
N THR A 760 -2.18 24.51 9.42
CA THR A 760 -2.08 23.70 8.20
C THR A 760 -2.66 22.31 8.46
N ALA A 761 -3.27 21.70 7.44
CA ALA A 761 -3.87 20.38 7.59
C ALA A 761 -2.82 19.38 8.11
N LEU A 762 -3.22 18.33 8.84
CA LEU A 762 -2.25 17.37 9.40
C LEU A 762 -1.36 16.77 8.31
N SER A 763 -1.96 16.42 7.17
CA SER A 763 -1.25 15.94 5.98
C SER A 763 -0.23 16.95 5.43
N GLU A 764 -0.57 18.23 5.41
CA GLU A 764 0.35 19.31 5.00
C GLU A 764 1.45 19.54 6.04
N THR A 765 1.13 19.43 7.33
CA THR A 765 2.08 19.54 8.43
C THR A 765 3.11 18.40 8.36
N ILE A 766 2.66 17.16 8.15
CA ILE A 766 3.51 15.98 7.92
C ILE A 766 4.42 16.22 6.72
N ARG A 767 3.89 16.79 5.63
CA ARG A 767 4.67 17.15 4.44
C ARG A 767 5.74 18.20 4.72
N SER A 768 5.37 19.31 5.35
CA SER A 768 6.27 20.41 5.72
C SER A 768 7.38 19.92 6.66
N LEU A 769 7.04 19.05 7.63
CA LEU A 769 8.02 18.49 8.55
C LEU A 769 8.93 17.45 7.88
N SER A 770 8.40 16.60 7.01
CA SER A 770 9.19 15.66 6.18
C SER A 770 10.19 16.40 5.28
N GLU A 771 9.76 17.54 4.69
CA GLU A 771 10.63 18.45 3.96
C GLU A 771 11.75 19.01 4.84
N SER A 772 11.43 19.42 6.07
CA SER A 772 12.41 19.92 7.03
C SER A 772 13.42 18.84 7.45
N VAL A 773 12.97 17.59 7.66
CA VAL A 773 13.85 16.43 7.94
C VAL A 773 14.83 16.21 6.79
N ALA A 774 14.37 16.34 5.55
CA ALA A 774 15.20 16.16 4.37
C ALA A 774 16.18 17.31 4.10
N GLN A 775 15.95 18.49 4.67
CA GLN A 775 16.81 19.67 4.53
C GLN A 775 17.94 19.73 5.56
N THR A 776 17.84 19.00 6.67
CA THR A 776 18.85 19.02 7.73
C THR A 776 19.83 17.86 7.65
N ASP A 777 21.11 18.16 7.88
CA ASP A 777 22.19 17.19 8.02
C ASP A 777 22.81 17.20 9.44
N ASP A 778 22.29 18.02 10.36
CA ASP A 778 22.63 17.92 11.78
C ASP A 778 21.85 16.77 12.42
N CYS A 779 22.55 15.81 13.02
CA CYS A 779 21.90 14.61 13.55
C CYS A 779 20.98 14.90 14.74
N ALA A 780 21.19 15.97 15.53
CA ALA A 780 20.32 16.32 16.65
C ALA A 780 18.97 16.85 16.16
N VAL A 781 19.04 17.81 15.23
CA VAL A 781 17.87 18.36 14.56
C VAL A 781 17.13 17.25 13.83
N HIS A 782 17.84 16.42 13.06
CA HIS A 782 17.22 15.32 12.32
C HIS A 782 16.51 14.33 13.27
N SER A 783 17.16 13.89 14.37
CA SER A 783 16.51 13.01 15.35
C SER A 783 15.25 13.64 15.96
N ARG A 784 15.29 14.93 16.32
CA ARG A 784 14.11 15.64 16.86
C ARG A 784 12.98 15.70 15.84
N LEU A 785 13.27 16.15 14.61
CA LEU A 785 12.27 16.30 13.57
C LEU A 785 11.67 14.95 13.16
N THR A 786 12.48 13.89 13.05
CA THR A 786 12.01 12.53 12.77
C THR A 786 11.14 11.99 13.90
N ALA A 787 11.50 12.23 15.16
CA ALA A 787 10.65 11.83 16.30
C ALA A 787 9.28 12.55 16.27
N THR A 788 9.27 13.85 15.96
CA THR A 788 8.02 14.61 15.78
C THR A 788 7.23 14.13 14.58
N LEU A 789 7.89 13.81 13.46
CA LEU A 789 7.24 13.29 12.25
C LEU A 789 6.58 11.94 12.51
N ASN A 790 7.28 11.03 13.19
CA ASN A 790 6.73 9.73 13.56
C ASN A 790 5.52 9.89 14.48
N ALA A 791 5.59 10.81 15.46
CA ALA A 791 4.44 11.10 16.31
C ALA A 791 3.26 11.68 15.49
N LEU A 792 3.48 12.56 14.53
CA LEU A 792 2.40 13.08 13.68
C LEU A 792 1.79 12.01 12.77
N ILE A 793 2.63 11.12 12.20
CA ILE A 793 2.15 9.98 11.41
C ILE A 793 1.30 9.07 12.29
N ASP A 794 1.77 8.75 13.50
CA ASP A 794 1.01 7.99 14.47
C ASP A 794 -0.33 8.67 14.81
N ALA A 795 -0.39 10.01 14.85
CA ALA A 795 -1.64 10.76 15.06
C ALA A 795 -2.56 10.68 13.84
N GLY A 796 -2.01 10.77 12.62
CA GLY A 796 -2.76 10.72 11.38
C GLY A 796 -3.31 9.34 11.02
N LEU A 797 -2.73 8.28 11.59
CA LEU A 797 -3.21 6.90 11.44
C LEU A 797 -4.39 6.57 12.36
N ARG A 798 -4.84 7.51 13.20
CA ARG A 798 -5.97 7.32 14.12
C ARG A 798 -7.24 7.96 13.56
N ASP A 799 -8.38 7.34 13.87
CA ASP A 799 -9.72 7.77 13.44
C ASP A 799 -10.14 9.16 13.97
N ASP A 800 -9.33 9.79 14.83
CA ASP A 800 -9.55 11.11 15.45
C ASP A 800 -8.62 12.21 14.91
N ALA A 801 -7.96 12.00 13.75
CA ALA A 801 -7.16 13.03 13.09
C ALA A 801 -7.97 14.34 12.91
N PRO A 802 -7.41 15.52 13.30
CA PRO A 802 -8.10 16.82 13.33
C PRO A 802 -8.56 17.36 11.96
N GLU A 803 -8.29 16.64 10.87
CA GLU A 803 -8.90 16.88 9.56
C GLU A 803 -10.41 16.51 9.52
N ALA A 804 -10.95 15.93 10.60
CA ALA A 804 -12.38 15.75 10.79
C ALA A 804 -12.82 16.17 12.20
N ALA A 805 -12.89 17.47 12.48
CA ALA A 805 -14.00 17.94 13.30
C ALA A 805 -15.27 17.64 12.51
N ALA A 806 -15.76 16.40 12.64
CA ALA A 806 -16.76 15.89 11.73
C ALA A 806 -18.01 16.78 11.88
N PRO A 807 -18.52 17.40 10.81
CA PRO A 807 -19.60 18.38 10.89
C PRO A 807 -20.84 17.87 11.64
N TRP A 808 -21.01 16.55 11.66
CA TRP A 808 -22.08 15.88 12.40
C TRP A 808 -21.92 15.96 13.92
N VAL A 809 -20.70 16.09 14.48
CA VAL A 809 -20.48 16.27 15.92
C VAL A 809 -21.09 17.58 16.39
N GLU A 810 -20.85 18.68 15.65
CA GLU A 810 -21.50 19.96 15.93
C GLU A 810 -23.00 19.92 15.61
N ALA A 811 -23.43 19.27 14.53
CA ALA A 811 -24.85 19.10 14.24
C ALA A 811 -25.60 18.30 15.33
N LEU A 812 -24.95 17.30 15.93
CA LEU A 812 -25.48 16.52 17.06
C LEU A 812 -25.49 17.37 18.35
N ARG A 813 -24.49 18.23 18.55
CA ARG A 813 -24.44 19.25 19.64
C ARG A 813 -25.46 20.37 19.46
N GLU A 814 -25.86 20.72 18.24
CA GLU A 814 -26.87 21.74 17.95
C GLU A 814 -28.28 21.16 17.83
N GLY A 815 -28.42 19.83 17.69
CA GLY A 815 -29.71 19.13 17.65
C GLY A 815 -30.28 19.07 16.23
N ARG A 816 -29.47 19.43 15.25
CA ARG A 816 -29.74 19.33 13.81
C ARG A 816 -29.57 17.90 13.29
N CYS A 817 -28.68 17.11 13.91
CA CYS A 817 -28.57 15.67 13.68
C CYS A 817 -29.24 14.91 14.83
N ARG A 818 -30.25 14.08 14.51
CA ARG A 818 -31.07 13.31 15.48
C ARG A 818 -30.84 11.81 15.42
N HIS A 819 -29.79 11.37 14.77
CA HIS A 819 -29.47 9.95 14.65
C HIS A 819 -27.97 9.70 14.78
N LEU A 820 -27.58 8.48 15.09
CA LEU A 820 -26.17 8.07 15.24
C LEU A 820 -25.98 6.63 14.79
N MET A 821 -24.93 6.38 14.02
CA MET A 821 -24.49 5.04 13.64
C MET A 821 -23.18 4.70 14.38
N LEU A 822 -23.18 3.59 15.11
CA LEU A 822 -21.98 2.98 15.69
C LEU A 822 -21.65 1.75 14.86
N SER A 823 -20.50 1.73 14.17
CA SER A 823 -20.19 0.61 13.27
C SER A 823 -18.76 0.14 13.31
N SER A 824 -18.55 -1.18 13.21
CA SER A 824 -17.19 -1.74 13.10
C SER A 824 -16.54 -1.38 11.76
N ALA A 825 -15.21 -1.38 11.70
CA ALA A 825 -14.46 -1.12 10.48
C ALA A 825 -14.69 -2.16 9.37
N GLU A 826 -15.03 -3.41 9.74
CA GLU A 826 -15.24 -4.52 8.82
C GLU A 826 -16.68 -4.61 8.28
N LEU A 827 -17.65 -3.89 8.89
CA LEU A 827 -19.07 -3.87 8.51
C LEU A 827 -19.69 -5.28 8.45
N ALA A 828 -20.26 -5.76 9.56
CA ALA A 828 -20.83 -7.10 9.73
C ALA A 828 -21.70 -7.62 8.58
N GLN A 829 -22.52 -6.73 8.03
CA GLN A 829 -23.49 -6.99 6.97
C GLN A 829 -23.07 -6.34 5.63
N GLY A 830 -21.80 -5.96 5.50
CA GLY A 830 -21.20 -5.31 4.33
C GLY A 830 -21.61 -3.84 4.13
N ALA A 831 -21.15 -3.26 3.01
CA ALA A 831 -21.37 -1.84 2.65
C ALA A 831 -22.83 -1.47 2.36
N ALA A 832 -23.75 -2.44 2.39
CA ALA A 832 -25.18 -2.23 2.25
C ALA A 832 -25.82 -1.57 3.49
N ALA A 833 -25.18 -1.70 4.66
CA ALA A 833 -25.65 -1.15 5.92
C ALA A 833 -25.16 0.29 6.21
N GLU A 834 -24.30 0.84 5.35
CA GLU A 834 -23.77 2.20 5.51
C GLU A 834 -24.74 3.29 5.04
N TYR A 835 -24.51 4.52 5.51
CA TYR A 835 -25.18 5.71 4.97
C TYR A 835 -25.04 5.79 3.44
N PRO A 836 -26.13 6.05 2.71
CA PRO A 836 -26.06 6.33 1.29
C PRO A 836 -25.39 7.68 1.05
N ARG A 837 -24.78 7.88 -0.14
CA ARG A 837 -24.09 9.13 -0.52
C ARG A 837 -24.97 10.38 -0.51
N SER A 838 -26.28 10.20 -0.42
CA SER A 838 -27.29 11.26 -0.35
C SER A 838 -27.38 11.97 1.01
N TYR A 839 -26.63 11.50 2.03
CA TYR A 839 -26.50 12.17 3.33
C TYR A 839 -25.34 13.18 3.30
N TYR A 840 -25.61 14.43 3.69
CA TYR A 840 -24.58 15.44 3.86
C TYR A 840 -23.65 15.10 5.04
N PRO A 841 -22.36 15.55 5.04
CA PRO A 841 -21.39 15.23 6.09
C PRO A 841 -21.79 15.62 7.53
N ASP A 842 -22.74 16.54 7.70
CA ASP A 842 -23.31 16.95 8.97
C ASP A 842 -24.53 16.11 9.41
N LEU A 843 -25.09 15.32 8.49
CA LEU A 843 -26.19 14.40 8.73
C LEU A 843 -25.73 12.95 8.80
N SER A 844 -24.50 12.60 8.38
CA SER A 844 -23.96 11.23 8.47
C SER A 844 -23.21 10.97 9.78
N ALA A 845 -23.90 11.09 10.91
CA ALA A 845 -23.29 10.87 12.22
C ALA A 845 -22.84 9.42 12.42
N ARG A 846 -21.52 9.20 12.44
CA ARG A 846 -20.91 7.87 12.54
C ARG A 846 -19.71 7.84 13.48
N ILE A 847 -19.66 6.82 14.32
CA ILE A 847 -18.46 6.46 15.09
C ILE A 847 -18.04 5.04 14.72
N THR A 848 -16.79 4.89 14.29
CA THR A 848 -16.20 3.58 14.05
C THR A 848 -15.81 2.93 15.37
N LEU A 849 -16.30 1.71 15.59
CA LEU A 849 -15.94 0.87 16.73
C LEU A 849 -14.66 0.10 16.38
N GLY A 850 -13.54 0.57 16.92
CA GLY A 850 -12.21 -0.01 16.71
C GLY A 850 -11.88 -1.14 17.68
N ALA A 851 -10.64 -1.64 17.64
CA ALA A 851 -10.19 -2.76 18.47
C ALA A 851 -10.01 -2.41 19.97
N ASN A 852 -10.12 -1.13 20.35
CA ASN A 852 -9.95 -0.66 21.73
C ASN A 852 -11.26 -0.04 22.26
N PRO A 853 -12.06 -0.78 23.06
CA PRO A 853 -13.32 -0.27 23.62
C PRO A 853 -13.17 0.99 24.48
N LEU A 854 -12.06 1.14 25.21
CA LEU A 854 -11.82 2.32 26.05
C LEU A 854 -11.65 3.60 25.24
N GLU A 855 -11.08 3.50 24.04
CA GLU A 855 -10.95 4.64 23.12
C GLU A 855 -12.33 5.10 22.61
N VAL A 856 -13.21 4.15 22.30
CA VAL A 856 -14.62 4.44 21.97
C VAL A 856 -15.33 5.10 23.15
N ALA A 857 -15.16 4.58 24.36
CA ALA A 857 -15.77 5.15 25.56
C ALA A 857 -15.36 6.61 25.77
N GLN A 858 -14.08 6.93 25.57
CA GLN A 858 -13.58 8.30 25.64
C GLN A 858 -14.16 9.19 24.54
N ARG A 859 -14.30 8.70 23.30
CA ARG A 859 -14.91 9.44 22.19
C ARG A 859 -16.39 9.76 22.47
N LEU A 860 -17.16 8.78 22.92
CA LEU A 860 -18.57 8.94 23.27
C LEU A 860 -18.75 9.91 24.43
N SER A 861 -17.90 9.83 25.45
CA SER A 861 -17.91 10.75 26.60
C SER A 861 -17.58 12.22 26.23
N ARG A 862 -16.97 12.47 25.06
CA ARG A 862 -16.64 13.82 24.58
C ARG A 862 -17.73 14.44 23.71
N LEU A 863 -18.81 13.72 23.41
CA LEU A 863 -19.88 14.23 22.56
C LEU A 863 -20.59 15.44 23.20
N THR A 864 -20.72 15.51 24.53
CA THR A 864 -21.50 16.55 25.22
C THR A 864 -20.90 16.96 26.57
N LYS A 865 -19.96 17.91 26.58
CA LYS A 865 -19.53 18.54 27.85
C LYS A 865 -20.44 19.68 28.33
N GLU A 866 -21.43 20.14 27.55
CA GLU A 866 -22.23 21.33 27.93
C GLU A 866 -23.75 21.26 27.68
N VAL A 867 -24.32 20.17 27.14
CA VAL A 867 -25.76 20.08 26.83
C VAL A 867 -26.34 18.74 27.31
N THR A 868 -27.10 18.75 28.41
CA THR A 868 -27.76 17.57 28.99
C THR A 868 -29.19 17.37 28.45
N GLY A 869 -29.59 16.13 28.14
CA GLY A 869 -31.00 15.74 28.00
C GLY A 869 -31.57 15.71 26.57
N ARG A 870 -30.84 15.17 25.60
CA ARG A 870 -31.34 15.00 24.21
C ARG A 870 -31.63 13.55 23.88
N THR A 871 -32.72 13.36 23.14
CA THR A 871 -33.15 12.05 22.64
C THR A 871 -32.93 11.99 21.14
N LEU A 872 -32.14 11.01 20.69
CA LEU A 872 -32.01 10.64 19.28
C LEU A 872 -33.31 9.98 18.81
N ASP A 873 -33.74 10.27 17.59
CA ASP A 873 -34.84 9.56 16.94
C ASP A 873 -34.40 8.14 16.54
N LEU A 874 -33.13 7.95 16.14
CA LEU A 874 -32.58 6.66 15.72
C LEU A 874 -31.12 6.42 16.15
N LEU A 875 -30.84 5.31 16.83
CA LEU A 875 -29.50 4.81 17.10
C LEU A 875 -29.31 3.46 16.39
N VAL A 876 -28.31 3.37 15.51
CA VAL A 876 -27.99 2.12 14.81
C VAL A 876 -26.65 1.59 15.30
N VAL A 877 -26.61 0.33 15.72
CA VAL A 877 -25.38 -0.34 16.14
C VAL A 877 -25.13 -1.49 15.18
N ASN A 878 -24.04 -1.43 14.42
CA ASN A 878 -23.65 -2.45 13.44
C ASN A 878 -22.27 -3.01 13.80
N GLN A 879 -22.26 -4.16 14.46
CA GLN A 879 -21.06 -4.81 15.00
C GLN A 879 -20.81 -6.14 14.32
N GLY A 880 -19.55 -6.51 14.11
CA GLY A 880 -19.24 -7.67 13.26
C GLY A 880 -19.72 -9.00 13.85
N SER A 881 -19.67 -10.04 13.02
CA SER A 881 -20.21 -11.36 13.32
C SER A 881 -19.33 -12.11 14.34
N GLY A 882 -19.88 -12.51 15.49
CA GLY A 882 -19.15 -13.31 16.48
C GLY A 882 -20.06 -14.10 17.41
N GLY A 883 -19.48 -15.13 18.04
CA GLY A 883 -20.18 -16.12 18.88
C GLY A 883 -20.53 -15.62 20.29
N ILE A 884 -20.96 -16.54 21.15
CA ILE A 884 -21.55 -16.29 22.49
C ILE A 884 -20.69 -15.34 23.36
N ASP A 885 -19.35 -15.39 23.23
CA ASP A 885 -18.44 -14.66 24.13
C ASP A 885 -17.81 -13.38 23.53
N CYS A 886 -17.80 -13.19 22.21
CA CYS A 886 -17.17 -12.02 21.58
C CYS A 886 -17.65 -11.76 20.14
N LEU A 887 -17.78 -10.47 19.81
CA LEU A 887 -18.12 -9.96 18.49
C LEU A 887 -16.85 -9.57 17.73
N SER A 888 -16.60 -10.21 16.58
CA SER A 888 -15.49 -9.85 15.68
C SER A 888 -15.80 -8.53 14.96
N PRO A 889 -14.81 -7.70 14.57
CA PRO A 889 -13.42 -7.76 14.98
C PRO A 889 -13.22 -7.14 16.37
N GLY A 890 -12.39 -7.79 17.20
CA GLY A 890 -11.90 -7.21 18.45
C GLY A 890 -12.57 -7.74 19.73
N PRO A 891 -12.31 -7.09 20.88
CA PRO A 891 -12.68 -7.59 22.22
C PRO A 891 -14.11 -7.20 22.64
N TRP A 892 -15.06 -7.10 21.70
CA TRP A 892 -16.39 -6.57 21.96
C TRP A 892 -17.32 -7.65 22.51
N THR A 893 -17.56 -7.64 23.82
CA THR A 893 -18.61 -8.43 24.49
C THR A 893 -19.84 -7.56 24.81
N VAL A 894 -20.97 -8.16 25.20
CA VAL A 894 -22.16 -7.39 25.64
C VAL A 894 -21.81 -6.52 26.86
N GLU A 895 -20.99 -7.01 27.78
CA GLU A 895 -20.47 -6.24 28.93
C GLU A 895 -19.56 -5.10 28.45
N ALA A 896 -18.69 -5.34 27.48
CA ALA A 896 -17.83 -4.31 26.91
C ALA A 896 -18.66 -3.21 26.24
N MET A 897 -19.76 -3.55 25.56
CA MET A 897 -20.71 -2.57 25.01
C MET A 897 -21.44 -1.80 26.10
N ALA A 898 -21.89 -2.48 27.16
CA ALA A 898 -22.51 -1.81 28.30
C ALA A 898 -21.55 -0.77 28.93
N LEU A 899 -20.29 -1.18 29.17
CA LEU A 899 -19.27 -0.33 29.80
C LEU A 899 -18.75 0.77 28.90
N CYS A 900 -18.56 0.50 27.60
CA CYS A 900 -17.83 1.40 26.70
C CYS A 900 -18.72 2.14 25.70
N ILE A 901 -20.00 1.78 25.59
CA ILE A 901 -20.98 2.47 24.73
C ILE A 901 -22.13 3.02 25.56
N VAL A 902 -22.83 2.14 26.28
CA VAL A 902 -24.07 2.48 27.00
C VAL A 902 -23.80 3.46 28.13
N GLU A 903 -22.85 3.15 29.01
CA GLU A 903 -22.50 4.02 30.13
C GLU A 903 -21.98 5.40 29.68
N PRO A 904 -21.03 5.51 28.73
CA PRO A 904 -20.60 6.81 28.20
C PRO A 904 -21.72 7.65 27.59
N LEU A 905 -22.63 7.05 26.80
CA LEU A 905 -23.76 7.77 26.19
C LEU A 905 -24.77 8.23 27.25
N LYS A 906 -25.03 7.39 28.25
CA LYS A 906 -25.90 7.72 29.38
C LYS A 906 -25.31 8.83 30.25
N GLN A 907 -24.02 8.76 30.57
CA GLN A 907 -23.29 9.84 31.27
C GLN A 907 -23.29 11.14 30.47
N SER A 908 -23.32 11.04 29.14
CA SER A 908 -23.43 12.15 28.20
C SER A 908 -24.86 12.73 28.11
N GLY A 909 -25.85 12.13 28.78
CA GLY A 909 -27.26 12.53 28.77
C GLY A 909 -27.97 12.34 27.42
N LEU A 910 -27.47 11.40 26.61
CA LEU A 910 -28.08 10.99 25.34
C LEU A 910 -28.95 9.73 25.54
N HIS A 911 -30.19 9.81 25.07
CA HIS A 911 -31.10 8.67 24.94
C HIS A 911 -31.47 8.44 23.48
N ALA A 912 -32.08 7.30 23.15
CA ALA A 912 -32.60 7.03 21.81
C ALA A 912 -34.04 6.48 21.88
N ARG A 913 -34.92 6.99 21.03
CA ARG A 913 -36.28 6.45 20.87
C ARG A 913 -36.25 5.11 20.18
N THR A 914 -35.66 5.02 19.00
CA THR A 914 -35.54 3.76 18.27
C THR A 914 -34.08 3.32 18.24
N ILE A 915 -33.80 2.13 18.76
CA ILE A 915 -32.47 1.51 18.71
C ILE A 915 -32.54 0.29 17.79
N VAL A 916 -31.68 0.24 16.77
CA VAL A 916 -31.55 -0.92 15.87
C VAL A 916 -30.19 -1.55 16.08
N LEU A 917 -30.18 -2.76 16.63
CA LEU A 917 -28.97 -3.58 16.79
C LEU A 917 -28.81 -4.42 15.52
N ASP A 918 -28.18 -3.85 14.51
CA ASP A 918 -28.12 -4.35 13.13
C ASP A 918 -26.92 -5.28 12.90
N TYR A 919 -26.88 -6.39 13.64
CA TYR A 919 -25.88 -7.46 13.53
C TYR A 919 -26.46 -8.81 13.95
N PRO A 920 -25.86 -9.95 13.54
CA PRO A 920 -26.38 -11.27 13.87
C PRO A 920 -26.48 -11.51 15.38
N MET A 921 -27.58 -12.16 15.82
CA MET A 921 -27.81 -12.54 17.23
C MET A 921 -27.82 -11.38 18.23
N SER A 922 -28.10 -10.16 17.75
CA SER A 922 -28.06 -8.95 18.56
C SER A 922 -29.17 -8.83 19.61
N ALA A 923 -30.20 -9.67 19.57
CA ALA A 923 -31.27 -9.69 20.56
C ALA A 923 -30.75 -9.92 22.00
N ALA A 924 -29.65 -10.65 22.17
CA ALA A 924 -29.01 -10.88 23.47
C ALA A 924 -28.45 -9.58 24.11
N ALA A 925 -28.17 -8.55 23.31
CA ALA A 925 -27.68 -7.26 23.80
C ALA A 925 -28.81 -6.28 24.18
N ILE A 926 -30.09 -6.63 23.96
CA ILE A 926 -31.23 -5.76 24.30
C ILE A 926 -31.22 -5.33 25.78
N PRO A 927 -30.99 -6.21 26.78
CA PRO A 927 -30.93 -5.79 28.19
C PRO A 927 -29.81 -4.77 28.45
N ALA A 928 -28.66 -4.91 27.80
CA ALA A 928 -27.55 -3.97 27.94
C ALA A 928 -27.86 -2.58 27.37
N PHE A 929 -28.64 -2.51 26.28
CA PHE A 929 -29.02 -1.25 25.62
C PHE A 929 -30.32 -0.63 26.16
N GLN A 930 -31.12 -1.38 26.93
CA GLN A 930 -32.36 -0.90 27.56
C GLN A 930 -32.19 0.42 28.33
N PRO A 931 -31.10 0.66 29.09
CA PRO A 931 -30.89 1.94 29.79
C PRO A 931 -30.74 3.17 28.88
N LEU A 932 -30.38 2.99 27.60
CA LEU A 932 -30.32 4.09 26.61
C LEU A 932 -31.66 4.37 25.94
N CYS A 933 -32.61 3.43 26.02
CA CYS A 933 -33.90 3.54 25.36
C CYS A 933 -34.78 4.57 26.08
N ALA A 934 -35.42 5.46 25.32
CA ALA A 934 -36.36 6.44 25.86
C ALA A 934 -37.62 5.74 26.43
N PRO A 935 -38.40 6.39 27.34
CA PRO A 935 -39.59 5.79 27.95
C PRO A 935 -40.68 5.34 26.96
N ASP A 936 -40.76 6.00 25.80
CA ASP A 936 -41.65 5.69 24.68
C ASP A 936 -40.94 4.95 23.53
N GLY A 937 -39.71 4.50 23.78
CA GLY A 937 -38.83 3.94 22.78
C GLY A 937 -38.94 2.43 22.56
N ARG A 938 -38.24 1.95 21.53
CA ARG A 938 -38.19 0.55 21.12
C ARG A 938 -36.77 0.13 20.76
N ILE A 939 -36.48 -1.16 20.92
CA ILE A 939 -35.22 -1.77 20.47
C ILE A 939 -35.53 -2.93 19.53
N ALA A 940 -34.95 -2.92 18.33
CA ALA A 940 -34.99 -4.02 17.38
C ALA A 940 -33.64 -4.76 17.39
N GLY A 941 -33.67 -6.08 17.54
CA GLY A 941 -32.48 -6.94 17.47
C GLY A 941 -32.77 -8.24 16.74
N THR A 942 -31.75 -8.89 16.19
CA THR A 942 -31.90 -10.15 15.45
C THR A 942 -31.71 -11.36 16.37
N LEU A 943 -32.52 -12.39 16.19
CA LEU A 943 -32.44 -13.65 16.94
C LEU A 943 -31.40 -14.62 16.35
N TYR A 944 -31.16 -14.53 15.03
CA TYR A 944 -30.20 -15.38 14.32
C TYR A 944 -29.73 -14.66 13.04
N GLY A 945 -28.66 -15.17 12.41
CA GLY A 945 -28.04 -14.55 11.24
C GLY A 945 -28.97 -14.50 10.01
N ILE A 946 -29.39 -13.29 9.64
CA ILE A 946 -30.23 -13.05 8.44
C ILE A 946 -29.43 -12.76 7.17
N GLY A 947 -28.15 -12.40 7.29
CA GLY A 947 -27.25 -12.09 6.16
C GLY A 947 -27.66 -10.86 5.34
N VAL A 948 -28.60 -10.05 5.85
CA VAL A 948 -29.10 -8.81 5.26
C VAL A 948 -29.35 -7.82 6.40
N PRO A 949 -28.92 -6.54 6.29
CA PRO A 949 -29.15 -5.55 7.35
C PRO A 949 -30.62 -5.12 7.42
N ILE A 950 -31.07 -4.78 8.64
CA ILE A 950 -32.31 -4.05 8.87
C ILE A 950 -32.19 -2.67 8.23
N MET A 951 -31.11 -1.94 8.53
CA MET A 951 -30.83 -0.60 8.01
C MET A 951 -30.02 -0.67 6.71
N ASP A 952 -30.66 -1.08 5.61
CA ASP A 952 -30.05 -1.02 4.29
C ASP A 952 -30.13 0.38 3.66
N ARG A 953 -29.41 0.60 2.55
CA ARG A 953 -29.40 1.89 1.84
C ARG A 953 -30.80 2.39 1.47
N ALA A 954 -31.70 1.50 1.06
CA ALA A 954 -33.05 1.87 0.66
C ALA A 954 -33.86 2.36 1.86
N LEU A 955 -33.74 1.69 3.01
CA LEU A 955 -34.38 2.16 4.23
C LEU A 955 -33.76 3.49 4.69
N TRP A 956 -32.44 3.64 4.66
CA TRP A 956 -31.77 4.91 4.99
C TRP A 956 -32.29 6.08 4.14
N GLU A 957 -32.56 5.88 2.85
CA GLU A 957 -33.17 6.89 1.99
C GLU A 957 -34.62 7.18 2.35
N ALA A 958 -35.41 6.14 2.64
CA ALA A 958 -36.81 6.27 3.02
C ALA A 958 -36.99 7.01 4.34
N VAL A 959 -36.19 6.70 5.36
CA VAL A 959 -36.31 7.34 6.69
C VAL A 959 -35.74 8.75 6.75
N ARG A 960 -35.01 9.19 5.72
CA ARG A 960 -34.31 10.50 5.73
C ARG A 960 -35.26 11.67 5.99
N THR A 961 -36.44 11.67 5.36
CA THR A 961 -37.45 12.72 5.55
C THR A 961 -37.99 12.68 6.98
N ALA A 962 -38.37 11.48 7.47
CA ALA A 962 -38.83 11.29 8.84
C ALA A 962 -37.80 11.76 9.89
N LEU A 963 -36.51 11.45 9.69
CA LEU A 963 -35.42 11.90 10.56
C LEU A 963 -35.18 13.42 10.50
N SER A 964 -35.43 14.05 9.35
CA SER A 964 -35.28 15.51 9.18
C SER A 964 -36.43 16.27 9.85
N ASP A 965 -37.65 15.74 9.71
CA ASP A 965 -38.88 16.35 10.25
C ASP A 965 -39.12 15.99 11.73
N GLY A 966 -38.44 14.95 12.24
CA GLY A 966 -38.70 14.38 13.56
C GLY A 966 -40.00 13.59 13.63
N ASP A 967 -40.45 13.04 12.50
CA ASP A 967 -41.66 12.23 12.42
C ASP A 967 -41.35 10.79 12.85
N VAL A 968 -41.41 10.58 14.17
CA VAL A 968 -41.16 9.27 14.78
C VAL A 968 -42.22 8.23 14.37
N THR A 969 -43.45 8.66 14.05
CA THR A 969 -44.51 7.72 13.63
C THR A 969 -44.19 7.14 12.26
N ASP A 970 -43.72 7.98 11.33
CA ASP A 970 -43.33 7.52 10.01
C ASP A 970 -42.03 6.71 10.03
N LEU A 971 -41.07 7.08 10.88
CA LEU A 971 -39.85 6.31 11.13
C LEU A 971 -40.17 4.88 11.60
N ASP A 972 -41.02 4.74 12.62
CA ASP A 972 -41.42 3.44 13.15
C ASP A 972 -42.19 2.60 12.13
N ARG A 973 -43.06 3.24 11.34
CA ARG A 973 -43.80 2.58 10.25
C ARG A 973 -42.83 2.00 9.21
N LEU A 974 -41.85 2.79 8.74
CA LEU A 974 -40.89 2.38 7.73
C LEU A 974 -39.96 1.25 8.22
N ILE A 975 -39.48 1.34 9.46
CA ILE A 975 -38.68 0.28 10.07
C ILE A 975 -39.53 -1.00 10.24
N GLY A 976 -40.79 -0.87 10.68
CA GLY A 976 -41.72 -1.99 10.79
C GLY A 976 -42.00 -2.67 9.45
N GLU A 977 -42.25 -1.90 8.39
CA GLU A 977 -42.43 -2.43 7.02
C GLU A 977 -41.21 -3.20 6.53
N ARG A 978 -40.00 -2.70 6.85
CA ARG A 978 -38.75 -3.40 6.53
C ARG A 978 -38.61 -4.72 7.27
N ILE A 979 -38.89 -4.74 8.57
CA ILE A 979 -38.83 -5.97 9.39
C ILE A 979 -39.83 -7.02 8.87
N GLY A 980 -41.04 -6.59 8.51
CA GLY A 980 -42.03 -7.46 7.88
C GLY A 980 -41.57 -8.02 6.53
N ALA A 981 -40.91 -7.21 5.70
CA ALA A 981 -40.37 -7.65 4.42
C ALA A 981 -39.23 -8.67 4.57
N LEU A 982 -38.33 -8.48 5.55
CA LEU A 982 -37.26 -9.44 5.86
C LEU A 982 -37.83 -10.79 6.30
N THR A 983 -38.86 -10.78 7.15
CA THR A 983 -39.55 -11.99 7.62
C THR A 983 -40.23 -12.74 6.48
N ALA A 984 -40.87 -12.02 5.55
CA ALA A 984 -41.49 -12.61 4.36
C ALA A 984 -40.45 -13.25 3.43
N GLY A 985 -39.36 -12.55 3.12
CA GLY A 985 -38.29 -13.08 2.26
C GLY A 985 -37.64 -14.33 2.83
N LEU A 986 -37.46 -14.41 4.15
CA LEU A 986 -36.94 -15.60 4.82
C LEU A 986 -37.89 -16.79 4.73
N THR A 987 -39.20 -16.56 4.89
CA THR A 987 -40.24 -17.58 4.68
C THR A 987 -40.11 -18.19 3.27
N GLY A 988 -40.02 -17.34 2.25
CA GLY A 988 -39.83 -17.79 0.87
C GLY A 988 -38.51 -18.54 0.66
N ARG A 989 -37.41 -18.09 1.28
CA ARG A 989 -36.08 -18.75 1.16
C ARG A 989 -36.09 -20.18 1.68
N ILE A 990 -36.79 -20.43 2.78
CA ILE A 990 -36.84 -21.73 3.44
C ILE A 990 -37.64 -22.72 2.63
N HIS A 991 -38.77 -22.26 2.09
CA HIS A 991 -39.61 -23.10 1.23
C HIS A 991 -39.02 -23.28 -0.16
N LEU A 992 -38.18 -22.37 -0.65
CA LEU A 992 -37.71 -22.36 -2.05
C LEU A 992 -37.13 -23.69 -2.53
N ASN A 993 -36.25 -24.33 -1.75
CA ASN A 993 -35.64 -25.59 -2.17
C ASN A 993 -36.65 -26.76 -2.18
N ASP A 994 -37.48 -26.85 -1.14
CA ASP A 994 -38.55 -27.85 -1.06
C ASP A 994 -39.56 -27.63 -2.19
N PHE A 995 -39.85 -26.37 -2.52
CA PHE A 995 -40.75 -25.98 -3.61
C PHE A 995 -40.15 -26.18 -5.00
N LEU A 996 -38.82 -26.16 -5.17
CA LEU A 996 -38.15 -26.46 -6.43
C LEU A 996 -37.97 -27.97 -6.65
N THR A 997 -37.88 -28.75 -5.56
CA THR A 997 -37.67 -30.21 -5.59
C THR A 997 -38.96 -31.03 -5.44
N ALA A 998 -40.06 -30.41 -5.00
CA ALA A 998 -41.37 -31.06 -4.91
C ALA A 998 -41.81 -31.67 -6.26
N SER A 999 -42.55 -32.78 -6.19
CA SER A 999 -43.16 -33.37 -7.38
C SER A 999 -44.29 -32.49 -7.89
N ASP A 1000 -44.56 -32.53 -9.18
CA ASP A 1000 -45.60 -31.68 -9.77
C ASP A 1000 -47.00 -32.01 -9.22
N ALA A 1001 -47.25 -33.26 -8.82
CA ALA A 1001 -48.49 -33.66 -8.14
C ALA A 1001 -48.67 -32.95 -6.79
N MET A 1002 -47.60 -32.73 -6.03
CA MET A 1002 -47.65 -32.00 -4.76
C MET A 1002 -47.92 -30.51 -4.98
N ILE A 1003 -47.32 -29.92 -6.02
CA ILE A 1003 -47.55 -28.52 -6.38
C ILE A 1003 -48.97 -28.30 -6.88
N HIS A 1004 -49.51 -29.23 -7.68
CA HIS A 1004 -50.91 -29.19 -8.12
C HIS A 1004 -51.88 -29.27 -6.93
N ALA A 1005 -51.63 -30.19 -5.99
CA ALA A 1005 -52.45 -30.29 -4.77
C ALA A 1005 -52.40 -29.00 -3.94
N HIS A 1006 -51.22 -28.40 -3.77
CA HIS A 1006 -51.05 -27.11 -3.09
C HIS A 1006 -51.84 -25.98 -3.76
N LEU A 1007 -51.76 -25.86 -5.10
CA LEU A 1007 -52.48 -24.83 -5.85
C LEU A 1007 -54.00 -25.05 -5.89
N ALA A 1008 -54.46 -26.29 -5.72
CA ALA A 1008 -55.89 -26.59 -5.56
C ALA A 1008 -56.45 -26.07 -4.22
N GLU A 1009 -55.64 -26.12 -3.16
CA GLU A 1009 -55.98 -25.59 -1.83
C GLU A 1009 -55.73 -24.07 -1.72
N HIS A 1010 -54.72 -23.56 -2.43
CA HIS A 1010 -54.27 -22.16 -2.38
C HIS A 1010 -54.17 -21.54 -3.80
N PRO A 1011 -55.31 -21.28 -4.46
CA PRO A 1011 -55.33 -20.80 -5.84
C PRO A 1011 -54.67 -19.43 -6.04
N ASP A 1012 -54.63 -18.59 -5.01
CA ASP A 1012 -54.02 -17.25 -5.06
C ASP A 1012 -52.48 -17.30 -5.17
N GLY A 1013 -51.85 -18.42 -4.81
CA GLY A 1013 -50.40 -18.64 -4.97
C GLY A 1013 -49.94 -18.85 -6.42
N ARG A 1014 -50.89 -19.04 -7.35
CA ARG A 1014 -50.63 -19.42 -8.75
C ARG A 1014 -49.58 -18.55 -9.43
N ALA A 1015 -49.64 -17.23 -9.24
CA ALA A 1015 -48.71 -16.31 -9.89
C ALA A 1015 -47.26 -16.53 -9.42
N ALA A 1016 -47.05 -16.71 -8.11
CA ALA A 1016 -45.72 -16.91 -7.53
C ALA A 1016 -45.14 -18.27 -7.94
N VAL A 1017 -45.97 -19.32 -7.91
CA VAL A 1017 -45.58 -20.68 -8.31
C VAL A 1017 -45.25 -20.77 -9.80
N SER A 1018 -46.04 -20.09 -10.64
CA SER A 1018 -45.85 -20.06 -12.10
C SER A 1018 -44.50 -19.44 -12.49
N LEU A 1019 -44.02 -18.41 -11.77
CA LEU A 1019 -42.68 -17.85 -11.99
C LEU A 1019 -41.57 -18.90 -11.78
N LEU A 1020 -41.69 -19.77 -10.78
CA LEU A 1020 -40.68 -20.79 -10.48
C LEU A 1020 -40.79 -22.05 -11.34
N ARG A 1021 -42.01 -22.50 -11.64
CA ARG A 1021 -42.24 -23.78 -12.35
C ARG A 1021 -42.40 -23.63 -13.85
N CYS A 1022 -42.72 -22.43 -14.35
CA CYS A 1022 -42.81 -22.12 -15.77
C CYS A 1022 -41.70 -21.17 -16.23
N LEU A 1023 -41.57 -19.99 -15.63
CA LEU A 1023 -40.65 -18.96 -16.15
C LEU A 1023 -39.17 -19.32 -15.93
N LYS A 1024 -38.81 -19.79 -14.73
CA LYS A 1024 -37.43 -20.11 -14.35
C LYS A 1024 -36.78 -21.18 -15.26
N PRO A 1025 -37.41 -22.35 -15.56
CA PRO A 1025 -36.85 -23.33 -16.49
C PRO A 1025 -36.61 -22.77 -17.90
N ILE A 1026 -37.50 -21.90 -18.38
CA ILE A 1026 -37.37 -21.25 -19.69
C ILE A 1026 -36.12 -20.37 -19.71
N GLY A 1027 -35.97 -19.47 -18.75
CA GLY A 1027 -34.83 -18.55 -18.74
C GLY A 1027 -33.50 -19.21 -18.37
N ASP A 1028 -33.48 -20.25 -17.53
CA ASP A 1028 -32.25 -21.00 -17.24
C ASP A 1028 -31.74 -21.76 -18.48
N THR A 1029 -32.66 -22.29 -19.30
CA THR A 1029 -32.30 -22.97 -20.56
C THR A 1029 -31.87 -21.97 -21.63
N LEU A 1030 -32.51 -20.80 -21.71
CA LEU A 1030 -32.18 -19.76 -22.70
C LEU A 1030 -30.94 -18.93 -22.34
N GLY A 1031 -30.58 -18.88 -21.05
CA GLY A 1031 -29.40 -18.17 -20.55
C GLY A 1031 -28.09 -18.94 -20.72
N ASP A 1032 -28.16 -20.24 -21.01
CA ASP A 1032 -27.02 -21.08 -21.38
C ASP A 1032 -26.63 -20.80 -22.85
N PRO A 1033 -25.46 -20.18 -23.12
CA PRO A 1033 -25.05 -19.80 -24.48
C PRO A 1033 -24.80 -21.01 -25.39
N ASP A 1034 -24.56 -22.19 -24.79
CA ASP A 1034 -24.27 -23.44 -25.50
C ASP A 1034 -25.52 -24.35 -25.61
N ALA A 1035 -26.69 -23.91 -25.13
CA ALA A 1035 -27.91 -24.71 -25.19
C ALA A 1035 -28.33 -24.96 -26.65
N PRO A 1036 -28.35 -26.23 -27.10
CA PRO A 1036 -28.70 -26.55 -28.47
C PRO A 1036 -30.21 -26.34 -28.69
N LEU A 1037 -30.56 -26.03 -29.94
CA LEU A 1037 -31.92 -25.66 -30.32
C LEU A 1037 -32.95 -26.76 -29.96
N ASP A 1038 -32.62 -28.01 -30.23
CA ASP A 1038 -33.45 -29.18 -29.86
C ASP A 1038 -33.76 -29.26 -28.36
N ARG A 1039 -32.82 -28.88 -27.48
CA ARG A 1039 -33.03 -28.82 -26.02
C ARG A 1039 -34.02 -27.73 -25.62
N ILE A 1040 -33.93 -26.55 -26.25
CA ILE A 1040 -34.87 -25.43 -26.02
C ILE A 1040 -36.28 -25.83 -26.50
N GLU A 1041 -36.37 -26.41 -27.70
CA GLU A 1041 -37.61 -26.87 -28.29
C GLU A 1041 -38.27 -27.99 -27.45
N ALA A 1042 -37.47 -28.93 -26.95
CA ALA A 1042 -37.95 -29.98 -26.04
C ALA A 1042 -38.50 -29.40 -24.73
N MET A 1043 -37.79 -28.46 -24.10
CA MET A 1043 -38.22 -27.81 -22.85
C MET A 1043 -39.57 -27.09 -23.03
N VAL A 1044 -39.71 -26.26 -24.07
CA VAL A 1044 -40.95 -25.52 -24.33
C VAL A 1044 -42.10 -26.47 -24.67
N ARG A 1045 -41.83 -27.54 -25.43
CA ARG A 1045 -42.84 -28.59 -25.68
C ARG A 1045 -43.23 -29.34 -24.42
N THR A 1046 -42.33 -29.61 -23.49
CA THR A 1046 -42.69 -30.25 -22.21
C THR A 1046 -43.61 -29.34 -21.39
N LEU A 1047 -43.33 -28.04 -21.32
CA LEU A 1047 -44.15 -27.10 -20.55
C LEU A 1047 -45.50 -26.78 -21.22
N ARG A 1048 -45.57 -26.76 -22.56
CA ARG A 1048 -46.79 -26.43 -23.31
C ARG A 1048 -47.56 -27.64 -23.85
N GLY A 1049 -46.92 -28.79 -24.00
CA GLY A 1049 -47.42 -29.95 -24.73
C GLY A 1049 -48.58 -30.70 -24.07
N ASP A 1050 -48.82 -31.92 -24.54
CA ASP A 1050 -49.94 -32.79 -24.14
C ASP A 1050 -50.06 -32.88 -22.59
N PRO A 1051 -51.28 -32.78 -22.01
CA PRO A 1051 -51.51 -32.96 -20.56
C PRO A 1051 -50.84 -34.20 -19.95
N VAL A 1052 -50.49 -35.23 -20.73
CA VAL A 1052 -49.75 -36.41 -20.25
C VAL A 1052 -48.25 -36.14 -20.00
N SER A 1053 -47.65 -35.22 -20.75
CA SER A 1053 -46.20 -34.91 -20.67
C SER A 1053 -45.90 -33.62 -19.92
N ARG A 1054 -46.94 -32.84 -19.58
CA ARG A 1054 -46.80 -31.55 -18.93
C ARG A 1054 -46.60 -31.72 -17.41
N PRO A 1055 -45.65 -30.99 -16.79
CA PRO A 1055 -45.42 -31.05 -15.35
C PRO A 1055 -46.69 -30.70 -14.56
N LEU A 1056 -47.29 -29.53 -14.84
CA LEU A 1056 -48.48 -29.03 -14.13
C LEU A 1056 -49.67 -28.85 -15.07
N PRO A 1057 -50.92 -28.99 -14.60
CA PRO A 1057 -52.11 -28.65 -15.37
C PRO A 1057 -52.06 -27.23 -15.92
N TRP A 1058 -52.66 -26.99 -17.11
CA TRP A 1058 -52.64 -25.64 -17.72
C TRP A 1058 -53.25 -24.58 -16.81
N SER A 1059 -54.27 -24.94 -16.02
CA SER A 1059 -54.94 -24.05 -15.08
C SER A 1059 -54.00 -23.45 -14.04
N ASP A 1060 -52.87 -24.11 -13.78
CA ASP A 1060 -51.96 -23.80 -12.68
C ASP A 1060 -50.84 -22.83 -13.10
N PHE A 1061 -50.71 -22.58 -14.42
CA PHE A 1061 -49.88 -21.48 -14.90
C PHE A 1061 -50.65 -20.16 -14.88
N ALA A 1062 -49.95 -19.08 -14.53
CA ALA A 1062 -50.49 -17.74 -14.62
C ALA A 1062 -50.63 -17.34 -16.10
N ASP A 1063 -51.68 -16.56 -16.41
CA ASP A 1063 -51.99 -16.21 -17.81
C ASP A 1063 -50.87 -15.42 -18.49
N ALA A 1064 -50.15 -14.59 -17.72
CA ALA A 1064 -48.98 -13.87 -18.21
C ALA A 1064 -47.80 -14.80 -18.60
N ASP A 1065 -47.65 -15.94 -17.94
CA ASP A 1065 -46.58 -16.91 -18.24
C ASP A 1065 -47.01 -17.87 -19.37
N LYS A 1066 -48.30 -18.21 -19.45
CA LYS A 1066 -48.89 -18.92 -20.61
C LYS A 1066 -48.64 -18.14 -21.91
N ALA A 1067 -48.82 -16.82 -21.88
CA ALA A 1067 -48.56 -15.96 -23.04
C ALA A 1067 -47.10 -16.02 -23.53
N VAL A 1068 -46.13 -16.26 -22.64
CA VAL A 1068 -44.74 -16.50 -23.03
C VAL A 1068 -44.61 -17.84 -23.75
N LEU A 1069 -45.18 -18.92 -23.21
CA LEU A 1069 -45.18 -20.25 -23.85
C LEU A 1069 -45.94 -20.29 -25.19
N GLU A 1070 -47.02 -19.53 -25.31
CA GLU A 1070 -47.87 -19.47 -26.51
C GLU A 1070 -47.16 -18.81 -27.70
N SER A 1071 -46.13 -18.00 -27.45
CA SER A 1071 -45.31 -17.36 -28.48
C SER A 1071 -44.43 -18.33 -29.29
N PHE A 1072 -44.37 -19.62 -28.90
CA PHE A 1072 -43.55 -20.64 -29.54
C PHE A 1072 -44.32 -21.48 -30.60
N PRO A 1073 -43.72 -21.92 -31.72
CA PRO A 1073 -44.39 -22.84 -32.65
C PRO A 1073 -44.35 -24.30 -32.16
N MET A 1074 -45.46 -25.03 -32.27
CA MET A 1074 -45.58 -26.40 -31.72
C MET A 1074 -45.01 -27.51 -32.62
N GLU A 1075 -44.79 -27.24 -33.91
CA GLU A 1075 -44.39 -28.25 -34.91
C GLU A 1075 -42.92 -28.69 -34.76
N ALA A 1076 -42.66 -30.01 -34.75
CA ALA A 1076 -41.31 -30.57 -34.63
C ALA A 1076 -40.37 -30.09 -35.73
N GLY A 1077 -39.25 -29.47 -35.35
CA GLY A 1077 -38.26 -28.93 -36.27
C GLY A 1077 -38.59 -27.54 -36.85
N SER A 1078 -39.65 -26.87 -36.38
CA SER A 1078 -40.03 -25.53 -36.84
C SER A 1078 -39.29 -24.39 -36.12
N MET A 1079 -38.31 -24.70 -35.27
CA MET A 1079 -37.62 -23.65 -34.50
C MET A 1079 -36.58 -22.93 -35.36
N THR A 1080 -36.85 -21.65 -35.64
CA THR A 1080 -35.96 -20.75 -36.37
C THR A 1080 -35.29 -19.75 -35.42
N ALA A 1081 -34.24 -19.08 -35.89
CA ALA A 1081 -33.61 -17.97 -35.17
C ALA A 1081 -34.62 -16.84 -34.84
N ASP A 1082 -35.57 -16.57 -35.75
CA ASP A 1082 -36.61 -15.57 -35.55
C ASP A 1082 -37.60 -15.97 -34.45
N SER A 1083 -37.99 -17.25 -34.39
CA SER A 1083 -38.88 -17.78 -33.34
C SER A 1083 -38.21 -17.71 -31.96
N LEU A 1084 -36.90 -17.99 -31.91
CA LEU A 1084 -36.09 -17.85 -30.70
C LEU A 1084 -35.95 -16.37 -30.27
N GLY A 1085 -35.83 -15.45 -31.23
CA GLY A 1085 -35.85 -14.00 -30.98
C GLY A 1085 -37.15 -13.54 -30.32
N GLN A 1086 -38.30 -13.94 -30.87
CA GLN A 1086 -39.61 -13.58 -30.33
C GLN A 1086 -39.84 -14.12 -28.91
N LEU A 1087 -39.39 -15.35 -28.63
CA LEU A 1087 -39.46 -15.94 -27.30
C LEU A 1087 -38.61 -15.13 -26.29
N ARG A 1088 -37.40 -14.72 -26.69
CA ARG A 1088 -36.52 -13.87 -25.87
C ARG A 1088 -37.13 -12.50 -25.59
N ASP A 1089 -37.79 -11.88 -26.56
CA ASP A 1089 -38.46 -10.58 -26.39
C ASP A 1089 -39.66 -10.67 -25.44
N ARG A 1090 -40.46 -11.75 -25.53
CA ARG A 1090 -41.57 -12.00 -24.61
C ARG A 1090 -41.10 -12.30 -23.20
N LEU A 1091 -40.04 -13.10 -23.07
CA LEU A 1091 -39.40 -13.35 -21.78
C LEU A 1091 -38.86 -12.06 -21.16
N ARG A 1092 -38.16 -11.24 -21.95
CA ARG A 1092 -37.68 -9.90 -21.52
C ARG A 1092 -38.83 -9.06 -20.99
N SER A 1093 -39.91 -8.93 -21.76
CA SER A 1093 -41.08 -8.14 -21.36
C SER A 1093 -41.69 -8.64 -20.05
N ARG A 1094 -41.80 -9.97 -19.87
CA ARG A 1094 -42.34 -10.57 -18.66
C ARG A 1094 -41.44 -10.34 -17.44
N VAL A 1095 -40.13 -10.51 -17.58
CA VAL A 1095 -39.16 -10.27 -16.49
C VAL A 1095 -39.15 -8.80 -16.09
N THR A 1096 -39.15 -7.88 -17.05
CA THR A 1096 -39.27 -6.45 -16.77
C THR A 1096 -40.55 -6.15 -16.00
N ALA A 1097 -41.70 -6.68 -16.44
CA ALA A 1097 -42.97 -6.48 -15.75
C ALA A 1097 -42.94 -6.98 -14.29
N VAL A 1098 -42.34 -8.14 -14.02
CA VAL A 1098 -42.21 -8.66 -12.64
C VAL A 1098 -41.31 -7.76 -11.79
N LEU A 1099 -40.22 -7.23 -12.36
CA LEU A 1099 -39.28 -6.36 -11.65
C LEU A 1099 -39.85 -4.95 -11.39
N THR A 1100 -40.76 -4.46 -12.22
CA THR A 1100 -41.35 -3.12 -12.09
C THR A 1100 -42.66 -3.12 -11.32
N ASP A 1101 -43.43 -4.21 -11.37
CA ASP A 1101 -44.77 -4.28 -10.80
C ASP A 1101 -44.74 -4.18 -9.25
N PRO A 1102 -45.37 -3.15 -8.67
CA PRO A 1102 -45.44 -2.97 -7.22
C PRO A 1102 -46.13 -4.13 -6.49
N ALA A 1103 -46.99 -4.91 -7.16
CA ALA A 1103 -47.64 -6.08 -6.57
C ALA A 1103 -46.63 -7.12 -6.05
N TRP A 1104 -45.46 -7.21 -6.67
CA TRP A 1104 -44.37 -8.09 -6.23
C TRP A 1104 -43.47 -7.45 -5.16
N LYS A 1105 -43.76 -6.22 -4.73
CA LYS A 1105 -42.96 -5.43 -3.78
C LYS A 1105 -41.48 -5.28 -4.22
N ILE A 1106 -41.24 -5.23 -5.54
CA ILE A 1106 -39.91 -5.00 -6.13
C ILE A 1106 -39.78 -3.54 -6.61
N GLY A 1107 -40.72 -3.08 -7.45
CA GLY A 1107 -40.90 -1.66 -7.78
C GLY A 1107 -39.69 -0.96 -8.41
N LEU A 1108 -38.89 -1.65 -9.23
CA LEU A 1108 -37.75 -1.03 -9.93
C LEU A 1108 -38.22 -0.08 -11.02
N ASP A 1109 -37.44 0.98 -11.27
CA ASP A 1109 -37.72 1.97 -12.33
C ASP A 1109 -37.64 1.30 -13.71
N PRO A 1110 -38.74 1.31 -14.51
CA PRO A 1110 -38.74 0.76 -15.87
C PRO A 1110 -37.66 1.36 -16.77
N ALA A 1111 -37.35 2.66 -16.62
CA ALA A 1111 -36.33 3.34 -17.43
C ALA A 1111 -34.92 2.81 -17.12
N ALA A 1112 -34.66 2.49 -15.86
CA ALA A 1112 -33.39 1.91 -15.43
C ALA A 1112 -33.18 0.46 -15.94
N LEU A 1113 -34.27 -0.25 -16.28
CA LEU A 1113 -34.22 -1.62 -16.77
C LEU A 1113 -34.11 -1.72 -18.30
N GLU A 1114 -34.45 -0.66 -19.04
CA GLU A 1114 -34.56 -0.67 -20.50
C GLU A 1114 -33.22 -0.94 -21.20
N ALA A 1115 -32.12 -0.43 -20.65
CA ALA A 1115 -30.76 -0.59 -21.19
C ALA A 1115 -30.09 -1.92 -20.80
N LEU A 1116 -30.66 -2.69 -19.86
CA LEU A 1116 -30.02 -3.90 -19.34
C LEU A 1116 -30.24 -5.10 -20.29
N PRO A 1117 -29.23 -5.94 -20.55
CA PRO A 1117 -29.43 -7.17 -21.31
C PRO A 1117 -30.30 -8.17 -20.54
N LEU A 1118 -30.97 -9.08 -21.25
CA LEU A 1118 -31.78 -10.13 -20.61
C LEU A 1118 -30.90 -11.12 -19.81
N PHE A 1119 -29.77 -11.54 -20.39
CA PHE A 1119 -28.80 -12.48 -19.80
C PHE A 1119 -27.37 -11.93 -19.90
N GLY A 1120 -26.39 -12.55 -19.21
CA GLY A 1120 -24.95 -12.32 -19.44
C GLY A 1120 -24.15 -11.78 -18.26
N SER A 1121 -24.80 -11.26 -17.21
CA SER A 1121 -24.15 -10.83 -15.97
C SER A 1121 -25.11 -10.93 -14.78
N ALA A 1122 -24.60 -10.80 -13.55
CA ALA A 1122 -25.42 -10.72 -12.34
C ALA A 1122 -26.40 -9.51 -12.38
N ASP A 1123 -26.04 -8.46 -13.12
CA ASP A 1123 -26.81 -7.22 -13.25
C ASP A 1123 -27.80 -7.21 -14.42
N SER A 1124 -27.80 -8.26 -15.25
CA SER A 1124 -28.81 -8.49 -16.29
C SER A 1124 -30.21 -8.62 -15.68
N LEU A 1125 -31.25 -8.48 -16.50
CA LEU A 1125 -32.64 -8.67 -16.03
C LEU A 1125 -32.83 -10.05 -15.38
N TRP A 1126 -32.23 -11.10 -15.95
CA TRP A 1126 -32.29 -12.45 -15.39
C TRP A 1126 -31.49 -12.61 -14.08
N GLY A 1127 -30.33 -11.96 -13.96
CA GLY A 1127 -29.57 -11.95 -12.70
C GLY A 1127 -30.33 -11.23 -11.56
N ARG A 1128 -31.04 -10.15 -11.90
CA ARG A 1128 -31.87 -9.39 -10.95
C ARG A 1128 -33.10 -10.16 -10.47
N ILE A 1129 -33.78 -10.91 -11.34
CA ILE A 1129 -34.88 -11.78 -10.91
C ILE A 1129 -34.35 -13.02 -10.17
N GLY A 1130 -33.17 -13.53 -10.57
CA GLY A 1130 -32.50 -14.68 -9.97
C GLY A 1130 -32.19 -14.53 -8.48
N SER A 1131 -31.75 -13.34 -8.06
CA SER A 1131 -31.51 -13.01 -6.64
C SER A 1131 -32.80 -12.84 -5.81
N ARG A 1132 -33.98 -12.85 -6.44
CA ARG A 1132 -35.28 -12.53 -5.80
C ARG A 1132 -36.26 -13.69 -5.80
N TRP A 1133 -35.88 -14.89 -6.24
CA TRP A 1133 -36.78 -16.05 -6.29
C TRP A 1133 -37.44 -16.37 -4.93
N ALA A 1134 -36.67 -16.26 -3.84
CA ALA A 1134 -37.20 -16.43 -2.49
C ALA A 1134 -38.29 -15.38 -2.15
N ASN A 1135 -38.03 -14.11 -2.44
CA ASN A 1135 -38.98 -13.02 -2.17
C ASN A 1135 -40.24 -13.12 -3.06
N LEU A 1136 -40.09 -13.59 -4.30
CA LEU A 1136 -41.21 -13.83 -5.21
C LEU A 1136 -42.09 -14.98 -4.73
N LEU A 1137 -41.48 -16.07 -4.24
CA LEU A 1137 -42.20 -17.20 -3.66
C LEU A 1137 -42.97 -16.79 -2.39
N ALA A 1138 -42.41 -15.88 -1.59
CA ALA A 1138 -43.06 -15.40 -0.35
C ALA A 1138 -44.43 -14.74 -0.55
N HIS A 1139 -44.81 -14.40 -1.79
CA HIS A 1139 -46.16 -13.91 -2.11
C HIS A 1139 -47.21 -15.02 -2.22
N ASP A 1140 -46.83 -16.29 -2.16
CA ASP A 1140 -47.78 -17.39 -2.07
C ASP A 1140 -48.40 -17.46 -0.65
N PRO A 1141 -49.71 -17.19 -0.50
CA PRO A 1141 -50.37 -17.19 0.80
C PRO A 1141 -50.49 -18.60 1.42
N GLY A 1142 -50.28 -19.66 0.66
CA GLY A 1142 -50.31 -21.05 1.12
C GLY A 1142 -49.05 -21.49 1.88
N LEU A 1143 -48.00 -20.66 1.92
CA LEU A 1143 -46.77 -21.00 2.63
C LEU A 1143 -46.93 -20.89 4.14
N SER A 1144 -46.48 -21.91 4.87
CA SER A 1144 -46.35 -21.82 6.32
C SER A 1144 -45.30 -20.77 6.68
N ARG A 1145 -45.72 -19.73 7.41
CA ARG A 1145 -44.84 -18.60 7.78
C ARG A 1145 -43.68 -19.06 8.68
N PHE A 1146 -42.50 -18.49 8.47
CA PHE A 1146 -41.30 -18.78 9.26
C PHE A 1146 -41.09 -17.74 10.39
N PRO A 1147 -40.63 -18.13 11.61
CA PRO A 1147 -40.41 -17.24 12.76
C PRO A 1147 -39.73 -15.95 12.36
N SER A 1148 -40.24 -14.81 12.85
CA SER A 1148 -39.55 -13.54 12.66
C SER A 1148 -38.13 -13.69 13.20
N SER A 1149 -37.18 -13.21 12.41
CA SER A 1149 -35.77 -13.17 12.79
C SER A 1149 -35.45 -11.98 13.69
N VAL A 1150 -36.45 -11.13 14.01
CA VAL A 1150 -36.29 -9.88 14.74
C VAL A 1150 -37.15 -9.89 16.01
N ALA A 1151 -36.52 -9.58 17.13
CA ALA A 1151 -37.15 -9.32 18.41
C ALA A 1151 -37.32 -7.80 18.60
N LEU A 1152 -38.47 -7.41 19.13
CA LEU A 1152 -38.84 -6.02 19.42
C LEU A 1152 -39.07 -5.86 20.92
N TYR A 1153 -38.25 -5.04 21.56
CA TYR A 1153 -38.48 -4.55 22.91
C TYR A 1153 -39.29 -3.26 22.87
N ASP A 1154 -40.29 -3.16 23.74
CA ASP A 1154 -41.10 -1.96 23.93
C ASP A 1154 -40.91 -1.43 25.35
N ALA A 1155 -40.39 -0.21 25.48
CA ALA A 1155 -40.06 0.38 26.78
C ALA A 1155 -41.29 0.70 27.64
N GLN A 1156 -42.45 0.97 27.04
CA GLN A 1156 -43.69 1.29 27.77
C GLN A 1156 -44.25 0.06 28.47
N THR A 1157 -44.16 -1.10 27.81
CA THR A 1157 -44.65 -2.38 28.33
C THR A 1157 -43.58 -3.17 29.07
N GLY A 1158 -42.30 -2.87 28.83
CA GLY A 1158 -41.16 -3.65 29.36
C GLY A 1158 -41.10 -5.07 28.81
N GLN A 1159 -41.79 -5.33 27.69
CA GLN A 1159 -41.93 -6.65 27.10
C GLN A 1159 -41.07 -6.76 25.84
N ILE A 1160 -40.59 -7.98 25.60
CA ILE A 1160 -40.03 -8.38 24.30
C ILE A 1160 -41.09 -9.20 23.56
N ARG A 1161 -41.31 -8.83 22.30
CA ARG A 1161 -42.24 -9.51 21.39
C ARG A 1161 -41.51 -9.87 20.10
N LEU A 1162 -42.00 -10.90 19.43
CA LEU A 1162 -41.71 -11.11 18.01
C LEU A 1162 -42.59 -10.16 17.19
N ASP A 1163 -42.15 -9.79 15.99
CA ASP A 1163 -42.95 -8.97 15.09
C ASP A 1163 -44.37 -9.57 14.88
N ALA A 1164 -45.38 -8.70 14.74
CA ALA A 1164 -46.82 -8.96 14.91
C ALA A 1164 -47.45 -9.97 13.92
N ALA A 1165 -46.65 -10.60 13.06
CA ALA A 1165 -47.08 -11.55 12.05
C ALA A 1165 -47.26 -13.00 12.57
N PHE A 1166 -47.23 -13.23 13.89
CA PHE A 1166 -46.90 -14.53 14.51
C PHE A 1166 -48.02 -15.30 15.24
N ASP A 1167 -49.29 -15.11 14.89
CA ASP A 1167 -50.43 -15.69 15.65
C ASP A 1167 -50.64 -17.22 15.56
N ALA A 1168 -49.85 -18.01 14.83
CA ALA A 1168 -49.95 -19.48 14.89
C ALA A 1168 -48.73 -20.21 14.35
N PHE A 1169 -48.21 -21.19 15.09
CA PHE A 1169 -47.21 -22.12 14.57
C PHE A 1169 -47.48 -23.54 15.07
N GLY A 1170 -47.33 -24.54 14.19
CA GLY A 1170 -47.46 -25.96 14.52
C GLY A 1170 -46.11 -26.60 14.81
N GLY A 1171 -45.85 -26.95 16.08
CA GLY A 1171 -44.82 -27.84 16.66
C GLY A 1171 -43.37 -28.03 16.13
N LYS A 1172 -42.92 -27.49 14.98
CA LYS A 1172 -41.65 -27.90 14.30
C LYS A 1172 -40.53 -26.85 14.24
N LEU A 1173 -40.46 -25.96 15.21
CA LEU A 1173 -39.55 -24.81 15.20
C LEU A 1173 -38.07 -25.18 15.36
N GLU A 1174 -37.77 -26.10 16.27
CA GLU A 1174 -36.40 -26.50 16.61
C GLU A 1174 -35.66 -27.14 15.42
N GLU A 1175 -36.34 -28.04 14.71
CA GLU A 1175 -35.79 -28.70 13.52
C GLU A 1175 -35.57 -27.70 12.37
N THR A 1176 -36.43 -26.70 12.25
CA THR A 1176 -36.39 -25.73 11.15
C THR A 1176 -35.33 -24.64 11.40
N LEU A 1177 -35.12 -24.21 12.65
CA LEU A 1177 -34.02 -23.30 13.02
C LEU A 1177 -32.64 -23.93 12.75
N ARG A 1178 -32.46 -25.22 13.05
CA ARG A 1178 -31.21 -25.96 12.76
C ARG A 1178 -30.90 -26.05 11.26
N ARG A 1179 -31.91 -26.04 10.38
CA ARG A 1179 -31.70 -26.06 8.92
C ARG A 1179 -31.26 -24.71 8.36
N VAL A 1180 -31.71 -23.61 8.95
CA VAL A 1180 -31.50 -22.24 8.42
C VAL A 1180 -30.24 -21.60 8.97
N ALA A 1181 -29.86 -21.96 10.19
CA ALA A 1181 -28.63 -21.54 10.83
C ALA A 1181 -27.93 -22.77 11.45
N PRO A 1182 -27.20 -23.58 10.67
CA PRO A 1182 -26.54 -24.80 11.16
C PRO A 1182 -25.46 -24.54 12.24
N GLY A 1183 -25.12 -23.28 12.51
CA GLY A 1183 -24.25 -22.85 13.62
C GLY A 1183 -24.96 -22.17 14.79
N ALA A 1184 -26.30 -22.14 14.83
CA ALA A 1184 -27.03 -21.67 15.99
C ALA A 1184 -26.94 -22.71 17.12
N ASP A 1185 -26.44 -22.30 18.28
CA ASP A 1185 -26.28 -23.19 19.44
C ASP A 1185 -27.62 -23.65 20.00
N ARG A 1186 -27.60 -24.77 20.73
CA ARG A 1186 -28.77 -25.40 21.37
C ARG A 1186 -29.58 -24.40 22.22
N GLU A 1187 -28.91 -23.45 22.86
CA GLU A 1187 -29.51 -22.39 23.69
C GLU A 1187 -30.35 -21.39 22.89
N ALA A 1188 -29.95 -21.05 21.65
CA ALA A 1188 -30.76 -20.18 20.77
C ALA A 1188 -32.05 -20.89 20.32
N ALA A 1189 -32.00 -22.21 20.14
CA ALA A 1189 -33.16 -23.02 19.81
C ALA A 1189 -34.12 -23.18 21.01
N GLU A 1190 -33.58 -23.26 22.23
CA GLU A 1190 -34.34 -23.27 23.49
C GLU A 1190 -34.98 -21.87 23.76
N CYS A 1191 -34.26 -20.76 23.51
CA CYS A 1191 -34.76 -19.38 23.66
C CYS A 1191 -35.97 -19.08 22.75
N VAL A 1192 -35.95 -19.57 21.51
CA VAL A 1192 -37.04 -19.39 20.54
C VAL A 1192 -38.20 -20.36 20.82
N ALA A 1193 -37.94 -21.51 21.46
CA ALA A 1193 -38.98 -22.42 21.94
C ALA A 1193 -39.73 -21.82 23.15
N ASP A 1194 -39.03 -21.21 24.11
CA ASP A 1194 -39.64 -20.62 25.32
C ASP A 1194 -40.48 -19.36 25.02
N LEU A 1195 -40.04 -18.52 24.07
CA LEU A 1195 -40.81 -17.39 23.51
C LEU A 1195 -42.16 -17.79 22.88
N ARG A 1196 -42.40 -19.09 22.70
CA ARG A 1196 -43.57 -19.65 22.03
C ARG A 1196 -44.44 -20.53 22.94
N TYR A 1197 -43.88 -21.12 24.00
CA TYR A 1197 -44.63 -21.93 24.96
C TYR A 1197 -45.15 -21.13 26.17
N GLY A 1198 -44.60 -19.94 26.42
CA GLY A 1198 -45.21 -18.90 27.27
C GLY A 1198 -45.87 -17.83 26.41
N GLN A 1199 -47.00 -17.28 26.86
CA GLN A 1199 -47.84 -16.25 26.18
C GLN A 1199 -47.04 -15.23 25.34
N ASP A 1200 -47.66 -14.73 24.26
CA ASP A 1200 -47.22 -13.81 23.17
C ASP A 1200 -46.31 -12.59 23.51
N SER A 1201 -45.89 -12.43 24.76
CA SER A 1201 -44.92 -11.46 25.27
C SER A 1201 -44.23 -11.99 26.54
N ILE A 1202 -42.91 -11.81 26.67
CA ILE A 1202 -42.16 -12.14 27.89
C ILE A 1202 -41.55 -10.89 28.56
N PRO A 1203 -41.54 -10.81 29.91
CA PRO A 1203 -40.84 -9.76 30.65
C PRO A 1203 -39.33 -9.81 30.38
N LEU A 1204 -38.69 -8.64 30.25
CA LEU A 1204 -37.23 -8.51 30.02
C LEU A 1204 -36.38 -9.30 31.03
N GLN A 1205 -36.80 -9.35 32.30
CA GLN A 1205 -36.11 -10.05 33.38
C GLN A 1205 -35.98 -11.56 33.15
N SER A 1206 -36.90 -12.17 32.38
CA SER A 1206 -36.84 -13.60 32.04
C SER A 1206 -35.68 -13.92 31.09
N ILE A 1207 -35.24 -12.94 30.29
CA ILE A 1207 -34.09 -13.07 29.39
C ILE A 1207 -32.78 -12.87 30.16
N GLU A 1208 -32.72 -11.95 31.12
CA GLU A 1208 -31.53 -11.76 31.98
C GLU A 1208 -31.12 -13.02 32.75
N SER A 1209 -32.09 -13.84 33.18
CA SER A 1209 -31.87 -15.13 33.83
C SER A 1209 -31.55 -16.30 32.90
N PHE A 1210 -31.71 -16.13 31.59
CA PHE A 1210 -31.50 -17.16 30.57
C PHE A 1210 -30.07 -17.12 29.98
N TRP A 1211 -29.41 -15.96 30.04
CA TRP A 1211 -28.06 -15.73 29.51
C TRP A 1211 -26.98 -15.56 30.59
N GLN A 1212 -27.35 -15.74 31.87
CA GLN A 1212 -26.43 -15.99 33.00
C GLN A 1212 -26.28 -17.48 33.22
#